data_AF-A0A7D9EGM9-F1
#
_entry.id   AF-A0A7D9EGM9-F1
#
_cell.length_a   1.000
_cell.length_b   1.000
_cell.length_c   1.000
_cell.angle_alpha   90.00
_cell.angle_beta   90.00
_cell.angle_gamma   90.00
#
_symmetry.space_group_name_H-M   'P 1'
#
loop_
_entity.id
_entity.type
_entity.pdbx_description
1 polymer ?
#
loop_
_entity_poly.entity_id
_entity_poly.type
_entity_poly.pdbx_seq_one_letter_code
_entity_poly.pdbx_strand_id
1 'polypeptide(L)'
;MEAGDYLEVSVALEQMNKSMNKVYWTSKCEEIVKGVCALLNSFGGKLFINIENQDVVDFENILDKVIKAIEQRLKHFMSLWWLNKLVKMPKIQNKQYVYEISNSDKVFTMKYHLYLPTTKQVEEISPCDHEALEKIIKGVSFSSEGVQNHLSSVNEFIFGKSISLTESGSIQFKYLLNEKSKKTTIADRIINKTNKLIITISAFANQSGGHVLYGISNESIVRGQVLEGKDKSEVEAKVTKEINKMIWQKAIERGKHWNIEFIPVKDDKNNEKASLFIIKISVEALPGGVFVQQPESYHIGFDKAVKLMSFEDWRSRIIFGVRPVPGQLSRIKWSSATSQRKYFTVIFRLNELQNDANYDMFNKFAKSIKKQHVGTATELFVMIVESVVAYKRGMMKTAEKIVAKIEATLKNRPNIDEHKILEFRMLYAKSAIARAKGDYTSSYKYAKEGQQLADQIQPGVLTAWFFNHVAIVEKFLSLQQQLQGEENVELEKSALNHYSKALQYAKASSVEQEFTRMIADLEQRIHIFRAITILGNFAKGTNLSEVTASNIKAALSDLRAYKDLVLEGFLPSNYRRTYCIFAKCDLRLAQWYQQQLNQRQQQQQQQQMEQQQQQQQQMDQQQEQQIYKTPQLLKDAYDKALKAKKLSKQCDFEELTMYANCRLGKITEMMVKLNFVSTLSKRRSKF
;
A
#
# COMPACT_ATOMS: atom_id res chain seq x y z
N MET A 1 -11.17 -20.20 -1.20
CA MET A 1 -11.54 -20.76 -2.49
C MET A 1 -10.29 -21.26 -3.18
N GLU A 2 -10.38 -22.43 -3.78
CA GLU A 2 -9.35 -23.00 -4.65
C GLU A 2 -9.63 -22.60 -6.10
N ALA A 3 -8.64 -22.77 -6.99
CA ALA A 3 -8.85 -22.60 -8.42
C ALA A 3 -9.93 -23.59 -8.88
N GLY A 4 -11.12 -23.09 -9.23
CA GLY A 4 -12.27 -23.92 -9.67
C GLY A 4 -13.56 -23.73 -8.87
N ASP A 5 -13.56 -22.96 -7.77
CA ASP A 5 -14.81 -22.63 -7.07
C ASP A 5 -15.76 -21.77 -7.93
N TYR A 6 -17.06 -21.90 -7.63
CA TYR A 6 -18.11 -21.25 -8.39
C TYR A 6 -19.20 -20.62 -7.52
N LEU A 7 -19.87 -19.61 -8.08
CA LEU A 7 -21.09 -19.02 -7.56
C LEU A 7 -22.23 -19.31 -8.53
N GLU A 8 -23.45 -19.41 -8.00
CA GLU A 8 -24.65 -19.58 -8.81
C GLU A 8 -25.67 -18.48 -8.50
N VAL A 9 -26.33 -17.97 -9.54
CA VAL A 9 -27.45 -17.03 -9.43
C VAL A 9 -28.56 -17.49 -10.36
N SER A 10 -29.76 -17.71 -9.82
CA SER A 10 -30.93 -18.04 -10.65
C SER A 10 -31.70 -16.79 -11.07
N VAL A 11 -32.15 -16.79 -12.32
CA VAL A 11 -32.80 -15.67 -13.00
C VAL A 11 -33.99 -16.16 -13.83
N ALA A 12 -35.17 -15.58 -13.56
CA ALA A 12 -36.35 -15.72 -14.40
C ALA A 12 -36.30 -14.67 -15.52
N LEU A 13 -36.00 -15.09 -16.75
CA LEU A 13 -35.71 -14.19 -17.86
C LEU A 13 -36.88 -13.25 -18.22
N GLU A 14 -38.11 -13.74 -18.12
CA GLU A 14 -39.34 -12.95 -18.35
C GLU A 14 -39.44 -11.73 -17.43
N GLN A 15 -38.97 -11.88 -16.19
CA GLN A 15 -38.99 -10.83 -15.19
C GLN A 15 -37.79 -9.88 -15.29
N MET A 16 -36.78 -10.25 -16.09
CA MET A 16 -35.59 -9.41 -16.34
C MET A 16 -35.82 -8.32 -17.39
N ASN A 17 -37.05 -8.14 -17.85
CA ASN A 17 -37.38 -6.95 -18.62
C ASN A 17 -37.58 -5.74 -17.68
N LYS A 18 -36.66 -4.78 -17.73
CA LYS A 18 -36.68 -3.57 -16.87
C LYS A 18 -38.00 -2.79 -16.95
N SER A 19 -38.69 -2.81 -18.08
CA SER A 19 -40.00 -2.14 -18.24
C SER A 19 -41.14 -2.90 -17.55
N MET A 20 -41.01 -4.22 -17.38
CA MET A 20 -42.04 -5.07 -16.78
C MET A 20 -41.85 -5.21 -15.26
N ASN A 21 -40.61 -5.39 -14.78
CA ASN A 21 -40.34 -5.56 -13.35
C ASN A 21 -39.01 -4.91 -12.93
N LYS A 22 -39.02 -3.58 -12.76
CA LYS A 22 -37.85 -2.78 -12.37
C LYS A 22 -37.20 -3.23 -11.05
N VAL A 23 -38.00 -3.69 -10.08
CA VAL A 23 -37.50 -4.10 -8.77
C VAL A 23 -36.73 -5.41 -8.87
N TYR A 24 -37.33 -6.43 -9.50
CA TYR A 24 -36.68 -7.73 -9.73
C TYR A 24 -35.40 -7.58 -10.54
N TRP A 25 -35.49 -6.86 -11.67
CA TRP A 25 -34.34 -6.52 -12.53
C TRP A 25 -33.20 -5.90 -11.72
N THR A 26 -33.50 -4.88 -10.91
CA THR A 26 -32.48 -4.16 -10.14
C THR A 26 -31.80 -5.09 -9.14
N SER A 27 -32.58 -5.90 -8.42
CA SER A 27 -32.10 -6.86 -7.42
C SER A 27 -31.18 -7.91 -8.04
N LYS A 28 -31.62 -8.55 -9.14
CA LYS A 28 -30.86 -9.64 -9.76
C LYS A 28 -29.59 -9.17 -10.45
N CYS A 29 -29.64 -8.03 -11.14
CA CYS A 29 -28.41 -7.44 -11.67
C CYS A 29 -27.44 -7.04 -10.55
N GLU A 30 -27.93 -6.57 -9.41
CA GLU A 30 -27.07 -6.24 -8.28
C GLU A 30 -26.44 -7.49 -7.65
N GLU A 31 -27.19 -8.59 -7.53
CA GLU A 31 -26.70 -9.90 -7.09
C GLU A 31 -25.57 -10.42 -7.99
N ILE A 32 -25.75 -10.38 -9.32
CA ILE A 32 -24.73 -10.78 -10.31
C ILE A 32 -23.47 -9.92 -10.17
N VAL A 33 -23.63 -8.60 -10.13
CA VAL A 33 -22.50 -7.66 -10.04
C VAL A 33 -21.74 -7.83 -8.72
N LYS A 34 -22.44 -8.07 -7.60
CA LYS A 34 -21.83 -8.42 -6.31
C LYS A 34 -21.05 -9.73 -6.38
N GLY A 35 -21.60 -10.75 -7.06
CA GLY A 35 -20.92 -12.02 -7.31
C GLY A 35 -19.61 -11.85 -8.09
N VAL A 36 -19.64 -11.06 -9.17
CA VAL A 36 -18.42 -10.73 -9.94
C VAL A 36 -17.40 -9.99 -9.09
N CYS A 37 -17.81 -8.94 -8.35
CA CYS A 37 -16.95 -8.22 -7.40
C CYS A 37 -16.31 -9.17 -6.37
N ALA A 38 -17.11 -10.08 -5.81
CA ALA A 38 -16.66 -11.05 -4.83
C ALA A 38 -15.62 -12.02 -5.38
N LEU A 39 -15.84 -12.55 -6.59
CA LEU A 39 -14.89 -13.45 -7.28
C LEU A 39 -13.57 -12.75 -7.58
N LEU A 40 -13.60 -11.52 -8.10
CA LEU A 40 -12.39 -10.73 -8.38
C LEU A 40 -11.54 -10.54 -7.11
N ASN A 41 -12.20 -10.27 -5.98
CA ASN A 41 -11.57 -10.08 -4.69
C ASN A 41 -11.20 -11.39 -3.96
N SER A 42 -11.48 -12.55 -4.56
CA SER A 42 -11.38 -13.88 -3.93
C SER A 42 -10.73 -14.95 -4.83
N PHE A 43 -9.73 -14.59 -5.64
CA PHE A 43 -8.96 -15.50 -6.50
C PHE A 43 -9.57 -15.86 -7.87
N GLY A 44 -10.63 -15.16 -8.28
CA GLY A 44 -11.37 -15.49 -9.49
C GLY A 44 -12.30 -16.69 -9.27
N GLY A 45 -12.74 -17.32 -10.36
CA GLY A 45 -13.65 -18.46 -10.35
C GLY A 45 -14.70 -18.37 -11.45
N LYS A 46 -15.79 -19.12 -11.31
CA LYS A 46 -16.91 -19.11 -12.26
C LYS A 46 -18.18 -18.58 -11.61
N LEU A 47 -18.94 -17.76 -12.33
CA LEU A 47 -20.29 -17.35 -11.94
C LEU A 47 -21.29 -17.94 -12.93
N PHE A 48 -22.07 -18.91 -12.48
CA PHE A 48 -23.15 -19.52 -13.22
C PHE A 48 -24.42 -18.71 -13.03
N ILE A 49 -25.06 -18.34 -14.13
CA ILE A 49 -26.40 -17.76 -14.13
C ILE A 49 -27.35 -18.81 -14.71
N ASN A 50 -28.21 -19.33 -13.83
CA ASN A 50 -29.21 -20.34 -14.16
C ASN A 50 -30.48 -19.65 -14.68
N ILE A 51 -30.91 -19.95 -15.90
CA ILE A 51 -32.10 -19.34 -16.50
C ILE A 51 -33.31 -20.27 -16.30
N GLU A 52 -34.28 -19.84 -15.49
CA GLU A 52 -35.40 -20.68 -15.03
C GLU A 52 -36.47 -20.91 -16.12
N ASN A 53 -36.89 -19.84 -16.83
CA ASN A 53 -37.96 -19.89 -17.83
C ASN A 53 -37.34 -19.73 -19.23
N GLN A 54 -37.29 -20.81 -20.01
CA GLN A 54 -36.65 -20.81 -21.33
C GLN A 54 -37.62 -20.73 -22.49
N ASP A 55 -38.90 -21.02 -22.24
CA ASP A 55 -39.95 -21.05 -23.25
C ASP A 55 -40.48 -19.64 -23.60
N VAL A 56 -39.68 -18.61 -23.28
CA VAL A 56 -40.01 -17.21 -23.47
C VAL A 56 -39.92 -16.86 -24.95
N VAL A 57 -40.96 -16.23 -25.48
CA VAL A 57 -40.92 -15.63 -26.82
C VAL A 57 -39.80 -14.59 -26.87
N ASP A 58 -38.96 -14.63 -27.92
CA ASP A 58 -37.77 -13.78 -28.09
C ASP A 58 -36.66 -13.95 -27.04
N PHE A 59 -36.49 -15.16 -26.51
CA PHE A 59 -35.45 -15.52 -25.54
C PHE A 59 -34.08 -14.88 -25.81
N GLU A 60 -33.54 -15.02 -27.02
CA GLU A 60 -32.19 -14.52 -27.38
C GLU A 60 -32.09 -12.99 -27.30
N ASN A 61 -33.13 -12.27 -27.76
CA ASN A 61 -33.17 -10.81 -27.74
C ASN A 61 -33.28 -10.27 -26.31
N ILE A 62 -34.10 -10.92 -25.47
CA ILE A 62 -34.22 -10.55 -24.06
C ILE A 62 -32.88 -10.81 -23.37
N LEU A 63 -32.28 -11.98 -23.57
CA LEU A 63 -31.00 -12.35 -22.98
C LEU A 63 -29.87 -11.38 -23.38
N ASP A 64 -29.75 -11.02 -24.65
CA ASP A 64 -28.75 -10.05 -25.13
C ASP A 64 -28.91 -8.68 -24.45
N LYS A 65 -30.15 -8.19 -24.31
CA LYS A 65 -30.43 -6.95 -23.56
C LYS A 65 -30.01 -7.06 -22.10
N VAL A 66 -30.25 -8.21 -21.47
CA VAL A 66 -29.84 -8.47 -20.09
C VAL A 66 -28.32 -8.43 -19.96
N ILE A 67 -27.60 -9.15 -20.82
CA ILE A 67 -26.14 -9.23 -20.83
C ILE A 67 -25.53 -7.85 -21.04
N LYS A 68 -25.98 -7.11 -22.06
CA LYS A 68 -25.52 -5.74 -22.33
C LYS A 68 -25.68 -4.85 -21.10
N ALA A 69 -26.80 -4.96 -20.40
CA ALA A 69 -27.04 -4.13 -19.22
C ALA A 69 -26.20 -4.55 -18.01
N ILE A 70 -25.92 -5.85 -17.82
CA ILE A 70 -24.95 -6.33 -16.82
C ILE A 70 -23.55 -5.80 -17.15
N GLU A 71 -23.10 -5.91 -18.40
CA GLU A 71 -21.82 -5.36 -18.85
C GLU A 71 -21.71 -3.87 -18.55
N GLN A 72 -22.74 -3.08 -18.83
CA GLN A 72 -22.73 -1.65 -18.52
C GLN A 72 -22.58 -1.38 -17.02
N ARG A 73 -23.16 -2.22 -16.16
CA ARG A 73 -22.96 -2.12 -14.70
C ARG A 73 -21.56 -2.55 -14.28
N LEU A 74 -21.00 -3.60 -14.89
CA LEU A 74 -19.62 -4.01 -14.61
C LEU A 74 -18.63 -2.90 -15.01
N LYS A 75 -18.80 -2.29 -16.19
CA LYS A 75 -18.00 -1.16 -16.70
C LYS A 75 -17.96 0.02 -15.73
N HIS A 76 -19.01 0.21 -14.93
CA HIS A 76 -19.07 1.29 -13.97
C HIS A 76 -18.04 1.15 -12.84
N PHE A 77 -17.70 -0.08 -12.41
CA PHE A 77 -16.73 -0.29 -11.33
C PHE A 77 -15.41 -0.93 -11.75
N MET A 78 -15.36 -1.58 -12.91
CA MET A 78 -14.15 -2.08 -13.52
C MET A 78 -14.09 -1.56 -14.95
N SER A 79 -13.17 -0.63 -15.22
CA SER A 79 -13.02 0.00 -16.54
C SER A 79 -13.01 -1.03 -17.67
N LEU A 80 -13.31 -0.59 -18.90
CA LEU A 80 -13.42 -1.47 -20.07
C LEU A 80 -12.20 -2.39 -20.24
N TRP A 81 -10.99 -1.88 -19.94
CA TRP A 81 -9.76 -2.65 -19.99
C TRP A 81 -9.75 -3.82 -18.99
N TRP A 82 -10.15 -3.58 -17.74
CA TRP A 82 -10.22 -4.63 -16.71
C TRP A 82 -11.32 -5.64 -16.98
N LEU A 83 -12.47 -5.19 -17.49
CA LEU A 83 -13.55 -6.08 -17.88
C LEU A 83 -13.05 -7.09 -18.92
N ASN A 84 -12.45 -6.62 -20.01
CA ASN A 84 -11.95 -7.49 -21.08
C ASN A 84 -10.79 -8.40 -20.63
N LYS A 85 -9.95 -7.92 -19.70
CA LYS A 85 -8.81 -8.67 -19.18
C LYS A 85 -9.21 -9.76 -18.19
N LEU A 86 -10.17 -9.49 -17.31
CA LEU A 86 -10.46 -10.33 -16.15
C LEU A 86 -11.76 -11.11 -16.26
N VAL A 87 -12.69 -10.69 -17.11
CA VAL A 87 -13.99 -11.32 -17.25
C VAL A 87 -14.11 -11.86 -18.67
N LYS A 88 -14.03 -13.17 -18.83
CA LYS A 88 -14.31 -13.82 -20.11
C LYS A 88 -15.81 -14.05 -20.21
N MET A 89 -16.42 -13.52 -21.26
CA MET A 89 -17.82 -13.73 -21.58
C MET A 89 -18.04 -15.19 -22.01
N PRO A 90 -19.05 -15.90 -21.47
CA PRO A 90 -19.31 -17.30 -21.77
C PRO A 90 -19.80 -17.59 -23.18
N LYS A 91 -19.63 -18.87 -23.53
CA LYS A 91 -20.51 -19.62 -24.44
C LYS A 91 -21.73 -20.11 -23.65
N ILE A 92 -22.93 -20.02 -24.22
CA ILE A 92 -24.14 -20.63 -23.64
C ILE A 92 -23.93 -22.15 -23.64
N GLN A 93 -23.99 -22.79 -22.47
CA GLN A 93 -23.91 -24.25 -22.33
C GLN A 93 -25.05 -24.72 -21.43
N ASN A 94 -25.82 -25.70 -21.88
CA ASN A 94 -26.83 -26.40 -21.08
C ASN A 94 -27.64 -25.50 -20.15
N LYS A 95 -28.30 -24.47 -20.70
CA LYS A 95 -29.23 -23.60 -19.94
C LYS A 95 -28.56 -22.66 -18.92
N GLN A 96 -27.23 -22.52 -18.98
CA GLN A 96 -26.45 -21.71 -18.05
C GLN A 96 -25.56 -20.71 -18.79
N TYR A 97 -25.45 -19.51 -18.22
CA TYR A 97 -24.51 -18.48 -18.66
C TYR A 97 -23.36 -18.38 -17.64
N VAL A 98 -22.13 -18.66 -18.07
CA VAL A 98 -20.97 -18.83 -17.16
C VAL A 98 -19.91 -17.73 -17.31
N TYR A 99 -19.90 -16.73 -16.45
CA TYR A 99 -18.77 -15.80 -16.43
C TYR A 99 -17.53 -16.51 -15.88
N GLU A 100 -16.41 -16.49 -16.62
CA GLU A 100 -15.12 -16.89 -16.07
C GLU A 100 -14.36 -15.64 -15.60
N ILE A 101 -14.16 -15.54 -14.29
CA ILE A 101 -13.50 -14.43 -13.64
C ILE A 101 -12.07 -14.84 -13.32
N SER A 102 -11.11 -14.09 -13.84
CA SER A 102 -9.69 -14.29 -13.59
C SER A 102 -9.26 -13.64 -12.28
N ASN A 103 -8.21 -14.20 -11.70
CA ASN A 103 -7.61 -13.70 -10.48
C ASN A 103 -7.02 -12.27 -10.69
N SER A 104 -7.22 -11.35 -9.74
CA SER A 104 -6.63 -10.00 -9.79
C SER A 104 -6.04 -9.54 -8.46
N ASP A 105 -4.79 -9.09 -8.46
CA ASP A 105 -4.08 -8.53 -7.30
C ASP A 105 -4.72 -7.24 -6.74
N LYS A 106 -5.63 -6.61 -7.48
CA LYS A 106 -6.37 -5.42 -7.05
C LYS A 106 -7.65 -5.74 -6.29
N VAL A 107 -8.08 -4.77 -5.49
CA VAL A 107 -9.40 -4.79 -4.85
C VAL A 107 -10.37 -4.03 -5.71
N PHE A 108 -11.41 -4.70 -6.17
CA PHE A 108 -12.52 -4.08 -6.86
C PHE A 108 -13.58 -3.65 -5.86
N THR A 109 -14.08 -2.44 -6.03
CA THR A 109 -15.05 -1.81 -5.13
C THR A 109 -16.13 -1.20 -5.99
N MET A 110 -17.39 -1.54 -5.72
CA MET A 110 -18.52 -1.03 -6.50
C MET A 110 -18.81 0.44 -6.21
N LYS A 111 -18.70 0.83 -4.94
CA LYS A 111 -18.84 2.21 -4.46
C LYS A 111 -17.93 2.44 -3.28
N TYR A 112 -17.20 3.55 -3.27
CA TYR A 112 -16.33 3.88 -2.16
C TYR A 112 -17.10 4.56 -1.04
N HIS A 113 -18.19 5.28 -1.33
CA HIS A 113 -18.83 6.22 -0.40
C HIS A 113 -17.84 7.26 0.14
N LEU A 114 -16.88 7.62 -0.72
CA LEU A 114 -15.81 8.57 -0.50
C LEU A 114 -15.95 9.65 -1.57
N TYR A 115 -16.01 10.91 -1.15
CA TYR A 115 -16.34 12.02 -2.03
C TYR A 115 -15.18 13.00 -2.14
N LEU A 116 -15.16 13.74 -3.25
CA LEU A 116 -14.29 14.89 -3.49
C LEU A 116 -15.13 16.04 -4.03
N PRO A 117 -14.75 17.30 -3.73
CA PRO A 117 -15.42 18.43 -4.31
C PRO A 117 -14.80 18.71 -5.69
N THR A 118 -15.66 19.05 -6.64
CA THR A 118 -15.29 19.64 -7.92
C THR A 118 -15.45 21.15 -7.81
N THR A 119 -15.32 21.89 -8.91
CA THR A 119 -15.44 23.36 -8.91
C THR A 119 -16.76 23.85 -8.34
N LYS A 120 -17.87 23.12 -8.54
CA LYS A 120 -19.21 23.58 -8.11
C LYS A 120 -20.07 22.51 -7.45
N GLN A 121 -19.64 21.25 -7.44
CA GLN A 121 -20.42 20.17 -6.87
C GLN A 121 -19.53 19.20 -6.10
N VAL A 122 -20.14 18.16 -5.53
CA VAL A 122 -19.43 17.09 -4.84
C VAL A 122 -19.76 15.78 -5.55
N GLU A 123 -18.73 14.99 -5.83
CA GLU A 123 -18.83 13.75 -6.58
C GLU A 123 -18.17 12.61 -5.83
N GLU A 124 -18.72 11.41 -5.99
CA GLU A 124 -18.09 10.20 -5.46
C GLU A 124 -16.86 9.89 -6.31
N ILE A 125 -15.78 9.44 -5.67
CA ILE A 125 -14.63 8.96 -6.41
C ILE A 125 -15.05 7.76 -7.25
N SER A 126 -14.74 7.83 -8.54
CA SER A 126 -14.99 6.72 -9.44
C SER A 126 -14.28 5.46 -8.93
N PRO A 127 -14.96 4.32 -8.82
CA PRO A 127 -14.33 3.02 -8.61
C PRO A 127 -13.08 2.74 -9.45
N CYS A 128 -13.06 3.29 -10.68
CA CYS A 128 -11.96 3.11 -11.63
C CYS A 128 -10.76 4.03 -11.36
N ASP A 129 -10.92 5.08 -10.55
CA ASP A 129 -9.87 6.04 -10.19
C ASP A 129 -9.14 5.58 -8.91
N HIS A 130 -8.39 4.49 -9.06
CA HIS A 130 -7.57 3.96 -7.97
C HIS A 130 -6.46 4.92 -7.53
N GLU A 131 -6.00 5.81 -8.40
CA GLU A 131 -4.92 6.74 -8.07
C GLU A 131 -5.39 7.81 -7.10
N ALA A 132 -6.55 8.43 -7.35
CA ALA A 132 -7.15 9.38 -6.42
C ALA A 132 -7.42 8.74 -5.05
N LEU A 133 -7.98 7.52 -5.05
CA LEU A 133 -8.22 6.76 -3.83
C LEU A 133 -6.93 6.53 -3.04
N GLU A 134 -5.88 6.01 -3.70
CA GLU A 134 -4.60 5.73 -3.04
C GLU A 134 -3.97 6.99 -2.44
N LYS A 135 -4.02 8.12 -3.15
CA LYS A 135 -3.51 9.42 -2.65
C LYS A 135 -4.21 9.82 -1.35
N ILE A 136 -5.53 9.75 -1.31
CA ILE A 136 -6.34 10.11 -0.14
C ILE A 136 -6.04 9.18 1.04
N ILE A 137 -6.07 7.87 0.81
CA ILE A 137 -5.88 6.88 1.87
C ILE A 137 -4.46 6.92 2.44
N LYS A 138 -3.45 7.19 1.60
CA LYS A 138 -2.05 7.35 2.02
C LYS A 138 -1.79 8.72 2.68
N GLY A 139 -2.79 9.59 2.76
CA GLY A 139 -2.66 10.94 3.32
C GLY A 139 -1.68 11.81 2.55
N VAL A 140 -1.49 11.54 1.25
CA VAL A 140 -0.69 12.40 0.39
C VAL A 140 -1.52 13.65 0.13
N SER A 141 -1.05 14.79 0.65
CA SER A 141 -1.70 16.08 0.40
C SER A 141 -1.80 16.30 -1.11
N PHE A 142 -3.01 16.51 -1.62
CA PHE A 142 -3.16 17.20 -2.90
C PHE A 142 -2.52 18.57 -2.67
N SER A 143 -1.50 18.89 -3.46
CA SER A 143 -0.78 20.16 -3.38
C SER A 143 -1.78 21.30 -3.42
N SER A 144 -2.07 21.86 -2.25
CA SER A 144 -2.99 22.97 -2.10
C SER A 144 -2.21 24.23 -2.47
N GLU A 145 -2.63 24.92 -3.54
CA GLU A 145 -2.82 26.36 -3.36
C GLU A 145 -3.65 26.47 -2.09
N GLY A 146 -3.04 26.99 -1.02
CA GLY A 146 -3.59 26.91 0.33
C GLY A 146 -5.04 27.36 0.31
N VAL A 147 -5.86 26.77 1.18
CA VAL A 147 -7.19 27.29 1.50
C VAL A 147 -6.99 28.76 1.85
N GLN A 148 -7.16 29.66 0.88
CA GLN A 148 -7.41 31.02 1.23
C GLN A 148 -8.74 30.92 1.98
N ASN A 149 -8.76 31.40 3.22
CA ASN A 149 -10.00 31.62 3.94
C ASN A 149 -10.80 32.66 3.14
N HIS A 150 -11.43 32.26 2.03
CA HIS A 150 -12.19 33.15 1.18
C HIS A 150 -13.35 33.75 1.98
N LEU A 151 -13.84 33.03 3.00
CA LEU A 151 -14.82 33.56 3.95
C LEU A 151 -14.36 34.78 4.75
N SER A 152 -13.05 35.04 4.92
CA SER A 152 -12.57 36.27 5.58
C SER A 152 -13.02 37.55 4.86
N SER A 153 -13.38 37.44 3.58
CA SER A 153 -13.80 38.57 2.75
C SER A 153 -15.29 38.93 2.94
N VAL A 154 -16.07 38.09 3.61
CA VAL A 154 -17.49 38.37 3.89
C VAL A 154 -17.60 38.83 5.33
N ASN A 155 -17.68 40.15 5.49
CA ASN A 155 -17.83 40.77 6.81
C ASN A 155 -19.24 40.55 7.37
N GLU A 156 -20.28 40.54 6.51
CA GLU A 156 -21.68 40.50 6.93
C GLU A 156 -22.58 39.82 5.89
N PHE A 157 -23.67 39.18 6.33
CA PHE A 157 -24.70 38.59 5.46
C PHE A 157 -25.95 39.48 5.47
N ILE A 158 -26.21 40.20 4.37
CA ILE A 158 -27.33 41.14 4.25
C ILE A 158 -28.47 40.51 3.45
N PHE A 159 -29.67 40.44 4.03
CA PHE A 159 -30.84 39.81 3.42
C PHE A 159 -31.17 40.38 2.03
N GLY A 160 -31.32 39.49 1.04
CA GLY A 160 -31.67 39.84 -0.33
C GLY A 160 -30.51 40.37 -1.17
N LYS A 161 -29.32 40.58 -0.59
CA LYS A 161 -28.12 40.96 -1.33
C LYS A 161 -27.33 39.73 -1.79
N SER A 162 -26.62 39.90 -2.91
CA SER A 162 -25.63 38.93 -3.38
C SER A 162 -24.34 39.08 -2.58
N ILE A 163 -23.66 37.97 -2.30
CA ILE A 163 -22.31 37.97 -1.72
C ILE A 163 -21.26 37.81 -2.81
N SER A 164 -20.05 38.34 -2.56
CA SER A 164 -18.90 38.21 -3.46
C SER A 164 -18.31 36.79 -3.53
N LEU A 165 -18.80 35.88 -2.70
CA LEU A 165 -18.39 34.48 -2.72
C LEU A 165 -19.17 33.70 -3.78
N THR A 166 -18.46 32.81 -4.46
CA THR A 166 -19.04 31.82 -5.35
C THR A 166 -18.80 30.42 -4.78
N GLU A 167 -19.64 29.45 -5.15
CA GLU A 167 -19.37 28.05 -4.83
C GLU A 167 -18.05 27.62 -5.44
N SER A 168 -17.29 26.84 -4.67
CA SER A 168 -15.94 26.39 -5.01
C SER A 168 -15.68 25.00 -4.42
N GLY A 169 -14.47 24.48 -4.63
CA GLY A 169 -14.01 23.24 -3.97
C GLY A 169 -13.97 23.32 -2.42
N SER A 170 -14.16 24.51 -1.82
CA SER A 170 -14.16 24.72 -0.38
C SER A 170 -15.41 25.43 0.15
N ILE A 171 -16.35 25.83 -0.72
CA ILE A 171 -17.56 26.56 -0.33
C ILE A 171 -18.76 25.99 -1.09
N GLN A 172 -19.82 25.65 -0.35
CA GLN A 172 -21.09 25.17 -0.91
C GLN A 172 -22.26 25.94 -0.30
N PHE A 173 -23.15 26.45 -1.14
CA PHE A 173 -24.36 27.14 -0.75
C PHE A 173 -25.54 26.18 -0.77
N LYS A 174 -26.43 26.33 0.21
CA LYS A 174 -27.66 25.56 0.28
C LYS A 174 -28.79 26.47 0.73
N TYR A 175 -29.93 26.38 0.06
CA TYR A 175 -31.15 27.07 0.49
C TYR A 175 -32.27 26.06 0.70
N LEU A 176 -32.72 25.93 1.94
CA LEU A 176 -33.82 25.05 2.30
C LEU A 176 -35.12 25.75 1.97
N LEU A 177 -35.87 25.24 1.00
CA LEU A 177 -37.22 25.71 0.73
C LEU A 177 -38.14 25.36 1.91
N ASN A 178 -39.08 26.25 2.22
CA ASN A 178 -40.15 25.98 3.18
C ASN A 178 -41.13 24.98 2.57
N GLU A 179 -40.92 23.70 2.85
CA GLU A 179 -41.89 22.66 2.52
C GLU A 179 -43.16 22.87 3.35
N LYS A 180 -44.33 22.91 2.69
CA LYS A 180 -45.64 23.11 3.34
C LYS A 180 -46.08 21.92 4.22
N SER A 181 -45.28 20.86 4.31
CA SER A 181 -45.57 19.69 5.14
C SER A 181 -45.28 20.04 6.61
N LYS A 182 -46.32 20.04 7.46
CA LYS A 182 -46.27 20.47 8.87
C LYS A 182 -45.41 19.58 9.80
N LYS A 183 -44.63 18.62 9.27
CA LYS A 183 -43.97 17.56 10.08
C LYS A 183 -42.45 17.49 9.97
N THR A 184 -41.77 18.30 9.16
CA THR A 184 -40.30 18.23 9.01
C THR A 184 -39.61 19.45 9.62
N THR A 185 -38.72 19.22 10.59
CA THR A 185 -37.94 20.29 11.24
C THR A 185 -36.86 20.84 10.28
N ILE A 186 -36.25 21.98 10.61
CA ILE A 186 -35.09 22.50 9.85
C ILE A 186 -33.93 21.52 9.91
N ALA A 187 -33.70 20.93 11.09
CA ALA A 187 -32.67 19.94 11.28
C ALA A 187 -32.90 18.70 10.39
N ASP A 188 -34.14 18.22 10.26
CA ASP A 188 -34.49 17.12 9.34
C ASP A 188 -34.22 17.47 7.88
N ARG A 189 -34.52 18.71 7.48
CA ARG A 189 -34.23 19.17 6.12
C ARG A 189 -32.72 19.20 5.87
N ILE A 190 -31.92 19.70 6.81
CA ILE A 190 -30.45 19.75 6.68
C ILE A 190 -29.85 18.35 6.49
N ILE A 191 -30.25 17.38 7.31
CA ILE A 191 -29.71 16.02 7.25
C ILE A 191 -30.35 15.15 6.15
N ASN A 192 -31.36 15.67 5.44
CA ASN A 192 -32.00 14.96 4.35
C ASN A 192 -30.97 14.62 3.25
N LYS A 193 -31.08 13.41 2.68
CA LYS A 193 -30.26 12.95 1.55
C LYS A 193 -30.27 13.92 0.37
N THR A 194 -31.36 14.67 0.14
CA THR A 194 -31.45 15.68 -0.93
C THR A 194 -30.50 16.86 -0.73
N ASN A 195 -30.19 17.23 0.51
CA ASN A 195 -29.30 18.33 0.85
C ASN A 195 -27.83 17.91 0.98
N LYS A 196 -27.54 16.61 0.83
CA LYS A 196 -26.19 16.04 0.67
C LYS A 196 -25.17 16.47 1.75
N LEU A 197 -25.59 16.80 2.97
CA LEU A 197 -24.70 17.29 4.03
C LEU A 197 -23.46 16.41 4.25
N ILE A 198 -23.68 15.13 4.60
CA ILE A 198 -22.59 14.19 4.92
C ILE A 198 -21.69 13.91 3.71
N ILE A 199 -22.24 13.98 2.50
CA ILE A 199 -21.50 13.85 1.24
C ILE A 199 -20.56 15.05 1.07
N THR A 200 -21.05 16.27 1.32
CA THR A 200 -20.24 17.49 1.25
C THR A 200 -19.17 17.54 2.34
N ILE A 201 -19.49 17.08 3.55
CA ILE A 201 -18.50 16.98 4.64
C ILE A 201 -17.39 15.99 4.28
N SER A 202 -17.74 14.80 3.76
CA SER A 202 -16.77 13.82 3.26
C SER A 202 -15.87 14.45 2.20
N ALA A 203 -16.47 15.12 1.20
CA ALA A 203 -15.74 15.78 0.12
C ALA A 203 -14.70 16.79 0.65
N PHE A 204 -15.12 17.75 1.47
CA PHE A 204 -14.23 18.76 2.01
C PHE A 204 -13.13 18.16 2.89
N ALA A 205 -13.47 17.23 3.78
CA ALA A 205 -12.49 16.60 4.66
C ALA A 205 -11.40 15.82 3.87
N ASN A 206 -11.76 15.24 2.72
CA ASN A 206 -10.85 14.47 1.87
C ASN A 206 -9.90 15.31 1.01
N GLN A 207 -10.07 16.63 0.99
CA GLN A 207 -9.23 17.53 0.21
C GLN A 207 -8.62 18.61 1.12
N SER A 208 -9.17 19.82 1.09
CA SER A 208 -8.57 20.99 1.75
C SER A 208 -9.44 21.52 2.90
N GLY A 209 -10.51 20.83 3.29
CA GLY A 209 -11.52 21.39 4.18
C GLY A 209 -12.44 22.38 3.44
N GLY A 210 -13.39 22.96 4.17
CA GLY A 210 -14.35 23.88 3.58
C GLY A 210 -15.56 24.20 4.46
N HIS A 211 -16.53 24.87 3.86
CA HIS A 211 -17.71 25.41 4.51
C HIS A 211 -19.00 25.14 3.71
N VAL A 212 -20.03 24.66 4.40
CA VAL A 212 -21.40 24.58 3.89
C VAL A 212 -22.22 25.69 4.52
N LEU A 213 -22.82 26.55 3.71
CA LEU A 213 -23.62 27.69 4.16
C LEU A 213 -25.10 27.46 3.81
N TYR A 214 -25.92 27.19 4.81
CA TYR A 214 -27.38 27.12 4.65
C TYR A 214 -28.01 28.50 4.83
N GLY A 215 -28.94 28.86 3.95
CA GLY A 215 -29.56 30.17 3.89
C GLY A 215 -29.07 31.05 2.74
N ILE A 216 -28.33 30.49 1.78
CA ILE A 216 -27.83 31.20 0.60
C ILE A 216 -28.31 30.44 -0.64
N SER A 217 -28.90 31.15 -1.60
CA SER A 217 -29.34 30.53 -2.86
C SER A 217 -28.17 30.22 -3.79
N ASN A 218 -28.42 29.43 -4.84
CA ASN A 218 -27.40 29.08 -5.82
C ASN A 218 -26.91 30.30 -6.62
N GLU A 219 -27.71 31.37 -6.67
CA GLU A 219 -27.36 32.68 -7.23
C GLU A 219 -26.57 33.55 -6.25
N SER A 220 -26.07 32.97 -5.15
CA SER A 220 -25.31 33.66 -4.10
C SER A 220 -26.09 34.74 -3.35
N ILE A 221 -27.44 34.65 -3.33
CA ILE A 221 -28.31 35.60 -2.65
C ILE A 221 -28.56 35.14 -1.21
N VAL A 222 -28.32 36.03 -0.24
CA VAL A 222 -28.59 35.78 1.18
C VAL A 222 -30.11 35.75 1.41
N ARG A 223 -30.63 34.60 1.82
CA ARG A 223 -32.05 34.43 2.19
C ARG A 223 -32.23 34.20 3.69
N GLY A 224 -31.24 33.62 4.35
CA GLY A 224 -31.32 33.18 5.73
C GLY A 224 -32.20 31.94 5.93
N GLN A 225 -32.18 31.42 7.14
CA GLN A 225 -33.08 30.39 7.67
C GLN A 225 -33.69 30.91 8.96
N VAL A 226 -35.02 30.80 9.08
CA VAL A 226 -35.72 31.24 10.29
C VAL A 226 -35.51 30.17 11.37
N LEU A 227 -34.83 30.51 12.47
CA LEU A 227 -34.55 29.60 13.57
C LEU A 227 -35.04 30.17 14.90
N GLU A 228 -35.79 29.35 15.65
CA GLU A 228 -36.06 29.56 17.07
C GLU A 228 -34.93 28.96 17.94
N GLY A 229 -34.91 29.28 19.24
CA GLY A 229 -33.88 28.80 20.16
C GLY A 229 -33.78 27.26 20.23
N LYS A 230 -34.92 26.57 20.19
CA LYS A 230 -34.99 25.10 20.14
C LYS A 230 -34.41 24.53 18.85
N ASP A 231 -34.57 25.23 17.73
CA ASP A 231 -34.15 24.75 16.41
C ASP A 231 -32.62 24.71 16.31
N LYS A 232 -31.92 25.69 16.90
CA LYS A 232 -30.44 25.69 16.93
C LYS A 232 -29.91 24.44 17.61
N SER A 233 -30.42 24.13 18.81
CA SER A 233 -30.00 22.95 19.58
C SER A 233 -30.32 21.65 18.85
N GLU A 234 -31.47 21.58 18.18
CA GLU A 234 -31.86 20.40 17.39
C GLU A 234 -30.96 20.20 16.17
N VAL A 235 -30.65 21.28 15.45
CA VAL A 235 -29.72 21.26 14.30
C VAL A 235 -28.36 20.76 14.75
N GLU A 236 -27.80 21.31 15.83
CA GLU A 236 -26.52 20.87 16.37
C GLU A 236 -26.53 19.38 16.72
N ALA A 237 -27.57 18.91 17.44
CA ALA A 237 -27.68 17.52 17.85
C ALA A 237 -27.77 16.56 16.65
N LYS A 238 -28.62 16.86 15.65
CA LYS A 238 -28.80 16.00 14.47
C LYS A 238 -27.59 16.02 13.54
N VAL A 239 -26.98 17.19 13.30
CA VAL A 239 -25.74 17.29 12.50
C VAL A 239 -24.60 16.53 13.18
N THR A 240 -24.42 16.71 14.50
CA THR A 240 -23.41 15.96 15.28
C THR A 240 -23.63 14.46 15.14
N LYS A 241 -24.88 14.00 15.27
CA LYS A 241 -25.23 12.59 15.16
C LYS A 241 -24.87 12.01 13.79
N GLU A 242 -25.15 12.72 12.69
CA GLU A 242 -24.83 12.24 11.34
C GLU A 242 -23.32 12.25 11.06
N ILE A 243 -22.60 13.29 11.49
CA ILE A 243 -21.12 13.37 11.36
C ILE A 243 -20.45 12.21 12.12
N ASN A 244 -20.95 11.88 13.30
CA ASN A 244 -20.41 10.78 14.12
C ASN A 244 -20.70 9.38 13.56
N LYS A 245 -21.64 9.23 12.62
CA LYS A 245 -21.87 7.94 11.91
C LYS A 245 -20.90 7.70 10.76
N MET A 246 -20.24 8.75 10.27
CA MET A 246 -19.26 8.64 9.20
C MET A 246 -18.02 7.87 9.68
N ILE A 247 -17.28 7.27 8.75
CA ILE A 247 -16.05 6.52 9.08
C ILE A 247 -14.86 7.46 8.98
N TRP A 248 -14.27 7.75 10.14
CA TRP A 248 -13.09 8.58 10.30
C TRP A 248 -11.88 7.71 10.66
N GLN A 249 -10.70 8.04 10.14
CA GLN A 249 -9.47 7.33 10.49
C GLN A 249 -8.84 7.78 11.81
N LYS A 250 -9.25 8.93 12.31
CA LYS A 250 -8.82 9.51 13.58
C LYS A 250 -10.06 9.93 14.35
N ALA A 251 -9.96 9.95 15.67
CA ALA A 251 -10.99 10.54 16.50
C ALA A 251 -11.20 12.01 16.11
N ILE A 252 -12.47 12.39 15.93
CA ILE A 252 -12.86 13.76 15.59
C ILE A 252 -13.51 14.46 16.78
N GLU A 253 -13.40 15.77 16.79
CA GLU A 253 -13.83 16.64 17.89
C GLU A 253 -14.44 17.92 17.30
N ARG A 254 -15.64 18.29 17.77
CA ARG A 254 -16.28 19.56 17.41
C ARG A 254 -15.46 20.73 17.96
N GLY A 255 -15.36 21.82 17.20
CA GLY A 255 -14.56 23.00 17.51
C GLY A 255 -13.09 22.89 17.10
N LYS A 256 -12.60 21.67 16.86
CA LYS A 256 -11.26 21.41 16.33
C LYS A 256 -11.33 20.99 14.86
N HIS A 257 -11.96 19.85 14.59
CA HIS A 257 -11.95 19.25 13.25
C HIS A 257 -13.14 19.67 12.40
N TRP A 258 -14.24 20.03 13.05
CA TRP A 258 -15.43 20.55 12.40
C TRP A 258 -16.19 21.45 13.38
N ASN A 259 -16.97 22.40 12.89
CA ASN A 259 -17.79 23.26 13.74
C ASN A 259 -19.10 23.64 13.06
N ILE A 260 -20.09 24.04 13.86
CA ILE A 260 -21.34 24.63 13.39
C ILE A 260 -21.55 25.98 14.08
N GLU A 261 -21.88 26.99 13.27
CA GLU A 261 -22.06 28.38 13.67
C GLU A 261 -23.39 28.91 13.12
N PHE A 262 -24.09 29.73 13.90
CA PHE A 262 -25.33 30.40 13.51
C PHE A 262 -25.07 31.90 13.39
N ILE A 263 -24.89 32.38 12.16
CA ILE A 263 -24.50 33.76 11.88
C ILE A 263 -25.77 34.59 11.63
N PRO A 264 -26.03 35.67 12.39
CA PRO A 264 -27.23 36.48 12.19
C PRO A 264 -27.23 37.16 10.81
N VAL A 265 -28.39 37.20 10.17
CA VAL A 265 -28.60 37.91 8.90
C VAL A 265 -29.05 39.34 9.20
N LYS A 266 -28.46 40.31 8.50
CA LYS A 266 -28.74 41.72 8.68
C LYS A 266 -29.68 42.28 7.61
N ASP A 267 -30.31 43.41 7.87
CA ASP A 267 -31.02 44.21 6.88
C ASP A 267 -30.10 45.24 6.19
N ASP A 268 -30.63 45.98 5.22
CA ASP A 268 -29.89 47.04 4.50
C ASP A 268 -29.45 48.21 5.40
N LYS A 269 -29.97 48.29 6.64
CA LYS A 269 -29.59 49.27 7.66
C LYS A 269 -28.61 48.70 8.69
N ASN A 270 -28.05 47.51 8.43
CA ASN A 270 -27.11 46.81 9.29
C ASN A 270 -27.70 46.35 10.65
N ASN A 271 -29.03 46.25 10.77
CA ASN A 271 -29.68 45.68 11.95
C ASN A 271 -29.89 44.18 11.77
N GLU A 272 -29.73 43.39 12.84
CA GLU A 272 -30.03 41.95 12.80
C GLU A 272 -31.53 41.70 12.57
N LYS A 273 -31.86 40.88 11.57
CA LYS A 273 -33.23 40.40 11.40
C LYS A 273 -33.52 39.32 12.43
N ALA A 274 -34.52 39.57 13.26
CA ALA A 274 -34.97 38.64 14.29
C ALA A 274 -35.17 37.23 13.73
N SER A 275 -34.59 36.26 14.43
CA SER A 275 -34.69 34.83 14.14
C SER A 275 -34.16 34.39 12.77
N LEU A 276 -33.43 35.22 12.02
CA LEU A 276 -32.93 34.86 10.68
C LEU A 276 -31.41 34.65 10.69
N PHE A 277 -30.96 33.44 10.34
CA PHE A 277 -29.54 33.05 10.44
C PHE A 277 -29.02 32.36 9.18
N ILE A 278 -27.72 32.47 8.94
CA ILE A 278 -26.95 31.54 8.11
C ILE A 278 -26.41 30.44 9.01
N ILE A 279 -26.62 29.19 8.62
CA ILE A 279 -26.04 28.04 9.34
C ILE A 279 -24.77 27.65 8.59
N LYS A 280 -23.63 27.90 9.21
CA LYS A 280 -22.31 27.59 8.66
C LYS A 280 -21.79 26.32 9.31
N ILE A 281 -21.51 25.31 8.50
CA ILE A 281 -20.86 24.08 8.94
C ILE A 281 -19.46 24.05 8.32
N SER A 282 -18.43 24.03 9.15
CA SER A 282 -17.03 24.05 8.73
C SER A 282 -16.39 22.69 9.01
N VAL A 283 -15.49 22.25 8.13
CA VAL A 283 -14.72 21.01 8.31
C VAL A 283 -13.28 21.23 7.86
N GLU A 284 -12.33 20.74 8.64
CA GLU A 284 -10.90 20.78 8.32
C GLU A 284 -10.51 19.64 7.36
N ALA A 285 -9.40 19.84 6.66
CA ALA A 285 -8.75 18.79 5.89
C ALA A 285 -8.27 17.67 6.84
N LEU A 286 -8.71 16.44 6.57
CA LEU A 286 -8.35 15.27 7.38
C LEU A 286 -7.73 14.20 6.49
N PRO A 287 -6.40 14.03 6.54
CA PRO A 287 -5.71 13.04 5.71
C PRO A 287 -6.10 11.62 6.11
N GLY A 288 -6.23 10.74 5.11
CA GLY A 288 -6.53 9.32 5.29
C GLY A 288 -7.86 8.88 4.69
N GLY A 289 -8.80 9.79 4.42
CA GLY A 289 -10.09 9.45 3.84
C GLY A 289 -11.20 9.35 4.89
N VAL A 290 -12.28 10.06 4.61
CA VAL A 290 -13.50 10.20 5.42
C VAL A 290 -14.66 9.67 4.59
N PHE A 291 -15.22 8.55 5.02
CA PHE A 291 -16.24 7.82 4.26
C PHE A 291 -17.61 8.07 4.86
N VAL A 292 -18.61 8.27 4.01
CA VAL A 292 -20.01 8.43 4.45
C VAL A 292 -20.54 7.12 5.07
N GLN A 293 -20.10 5.99 4.53
CA GLN A 293 -20.41 4.64 5.01
C GLN A 293 -19.33 3.65 4.53
N GLN A 294 -19.42 2.38 4.93
CA GLN A 294 -18.43 1.39 4.50
C GLN A 294 -18.47 1.18 2.97
N PRO A 295 -17.32 1.05 2.30
CA PRO A 295 -17.25 0.79 0.87
C PRO A 295 -18.03 -0.47 0.47
N GLU A 296 -18.77 -0.40 -0.63
CA GLU A 296 -19.45 -1.54 -1.24
C GLU A 296 -18.42 -2.39 -2.00
N SER A 297 -17.62 -3.16 -1.28
CA SER A 297 -16.67 -4.14 -1.84
C SER A 297 -17.01 -5.52 -1.30
N TYR A 298 -17.16 -6.50 -2.19
CA TYR A 298 -17.63 -7.83 -1.80
C TYR A 298 -16.49 -8.84 -1.88
N HIS A 299 -16.56 -9.88 -1.07
CA HIS A 299 -15.69 -11.04 -1.15
C HIS A 299 -16.48 -12.30 -0.85
N ILE A 300 -15.88 -13.45 -1.14
CA ILE A 300 -16.48 -14.73 -0.79
C ILE A 300 -16.07 -15.06 0.65
N GLY A 301 -17.09 -15.21 1.50
CA GLY A 301 -16.96 -15.60 2.89
C GLY A 301 -16.53 -17.06 3.05
N PHE A 302 -16.23 -17.45 4.28
CA PHE A 302 -15.84 -18.84 4.58
C PHE A 302 -16.98 -19.85 4.37
N ASP A 303 -18.22 -19.39 4.41
CA ASP A 303 -19.44 -20.12 4.10
C ASP A 303 -19.74 -20.17 2.59
N LYS A 304 -18.77 -19.77 1.74
CA LYS A 304 -18.92 -19.62 0.28
C LYS A 304 -19.99 -18.60 -0.14
N ALA A 305 -20.55 -17.82 0.80
CA ALA A 305 -21.51 -16.78 0.49
C ALA A 305 -20.82 -15.48 0.08
N VAL A 306 -21.47 -14.70 -0.77
CA VAL A 306 -21.04 -13.33 -1.08
C VAL A 306 -21.27 -12.44 0.13
N LYS A 307 -20.20 -11.87 0.68
CA LYS A 307 -20.24 -11.00 1.86
C LYS A 307 -19.65 -9.64 1.56
N LEU A 308 -20.21 -8.62 2.20
CA LEU A 308 -19.65 -7.28 2.23
C LEU A 308 -18.36 -7.31 3.06
N MET A 309 -17.28 -6.80 2.47
CA MET A 309 -15.98 -6.74 3.11
C MET A 309 -15.99 -5.72 4.24
N SER A 310 -15.36 -6.04 5.37
CA SER A 310 -15.17 -5.07 6.45
C SER A 310 -14.33 -3.89 5.97
N PHE A 311 -14.51 -2.72 6.59
CA PHE A 311 -13.73 -1.53 6.24
C PHE A 311 -12.23 -1.75 6.45
N GLU A 312 -11.85 -2.43 7.54
CA GLU A 312 -10.47 -2.73 7.91
C GLU A 312 -9.81 -3.68 6.92
N ASP A 313 -10.51 -4.73 6.48
CA ASP A 313 -10.02 -5.66 5.47
C ASP A 313 -9.88 -4.97 4.12
N TRP A 314 -10.89 -4.20 3.72
CA TRP A 314 -10.89 -3.45 2.48
C TRP A 314 -9.72 -2.48 2.42
N ARG A 315 -9.56 -1.65 3.46
CA ARG A 315 -8.48 -0.67 3.56
C ARG A 315 -7.12 -1.35 3.53
N SER A 316 -6.95 -2.44 4.28
CA SER A 316 -5.68 -3.19 4.31
C SER A 316 -5.34 -3.75 2.94
N ARG A 317 -6.31 -4.31 2.22
CA ARG A 317 -6.09 -4.83 0.87
C ARG A 317 -5.79 -3.72 -0.14
N ILE A 318 -6.44 -2.55 -0.05
CA ILE A 318 -6.15 -1.39 -0.93
C ILE A 318 -4.74 -0.86 -0.70
N ILE A 319 -4.31 -0.67 0.55
CA ILE A 319 -3.00 -0.08 0.87
C ILE A 319 -1.86 -1.06 0.60
N PHE A 320 -2.05 -2.33 0.97
CA PHE A 320 -0.95 -3.32 1.03
C PHE A 320 -1.05 -4.41 -0.04
N GLY A 321 -2.16 -4.52 -0.78
CA GLY A 321 -2.36 -5.58 -1.78
C GLY A 321 -2.52 -6.97 -1.18
N VAL A 322 -2.74 -7.10 0.13
CA VAL A 322 -2.73 -8.39 0.83
C VAL A 322 -4.15 -8.93 0.95
N ARG A 323 -4.42 -10.08 0.33
CA ARG A 323 -5.69 -10.79 0.54
C ARG A 323 -5.69 -11.55 1.86
N PRO A 324 -6.79 -11.49 2.63
CA PRO A 324 -7.10 -12.48 3.65
C PRO A 324 -7.06 -13.85 3.01
N VAL A 325 -6.18 -14.71 3.52
CA VAL A 325 -6.17 -16.12 3.16
C VAL A 325 -7.50 -16.71 3.64
N PRO A 326 -8.32 -17.31 2.74
CA PRO A 326 -9.57 -17.97 3.11
C PRO A 326 -9.31 -18.96 4.26
N GLY A 327 -10.07 -18.85 5.34
CA GLY A 327 -9.92 -19.65 6.57
C GLY A 327 -10.25 -21.13 6.40
N GLN A 328 -10.58 -21.59 5.18
CA GLN A 328 -10.85 -22.99 4.83
C GLN A 328 -9.64 -23.76 4.29
N LEU A 329 -8.52 -23.12 3.94
CA LEU A 329 -7.27 -23.87 3.93
C LEU A 329 -7.00 -24.24 5.39
N SER A 330 -6.87 -25.53 5.68
CA SER A 330 -6.47 -26.02 7.00
C SER A 330 -5.22 -25.26 7.40
N ARG A 331 -5.39 -24.19 8.19
CA ARG A 331 -4.26 -23.31 8.51
C ARG A 331 -3.27 -24.16 9.25
N ILE A 332 -2.03 -24.15 8.79
CA ILE A 332 -0.93 -24.78 9.52
C ILE A 332 -0.82 -23.98 10.82
N LYS A 333 -1.34 -24.58 11.89
CA LYS A 333 -1.31 -24.04 13.25
C LYS A 333 -0.19 -24.72 14.01
N TRP A 334 0.34 -24.01 14.98
CA TRP A 334 1.14 -24.63 16.03
C TRP A 334 0.29 -25.67 16.77
N SER A 335 0.92 -26.76 17.21
CA SER A 335 0.31 -27.76 18.08
C SER A 335 -0.29 -27.15 19.34
N SER A 336 0.36 -26.10 19.88
CA SER A 336 -0.15 -25.29 20.99
C SER A 336 0.53 -23.91 21.05
N ALA A 337 -0.09 -22.96 21.74
CA ALA A 337 0.54 -21.66 22.03
C ALA A 337 1.82 -21.80 22.87
N THR A 338 1.89 -22.80 23.77
CA THR A 338 3.07 -23.11 24.58
C THR A 338 4.23 -23.59 23.70
N SER A 339 3.93 -24.47 22.74
CA SER A 339 4.90 -24.92 21.73
C SER A 339 5.43 -23.71 20.95
N GLN A 340 4.54 -22.87 20.41
CA GLN A 340 4.90 -21.65 19.68
C GLN A 340 5.85 -20.74 20.50
N ARG A 341 5.48 -20.41 21.74
CA ARG A 341 6.30 -19.57 22.63
C ARG A 341 7.68 -20.18 22.91
N LYS A 342 7.72 -21.50 23.17
CA LYS A 342 8.97 -22.23 23.40
C LYS A 342 9.90 -22.11 22.18
N TYR A 343 9.37 -22.32 20.99
CA TYR A 343 10.16 -22.22 19.76
C TYR A 343 10.65 -20.80 19.50
N PHE A 344 9.78 -19.79 19.64
CA PHE A 344 10.21 -18.41 19.45
C PHE A 344 11.27 -17.99 20.45
N THR A 345 11.17 -18.39 21.72
CA THR A 345 12.20 -18.11 22.72
C THR A 345 13.56 -18.65 22.29
N VAL A 346 13.61 -19.90 21.84
CA VAL A 346 14.86 -20.55 21.39
C VAL A 346 15.39 -19.90 20.11
N ILE A 347 14.54 -19.75 19.08
CA ILE A 347 14.94 -19.21 17.77
C ILE A 347 15.37 -17.76 17.91
N PHE A 348 14.64 -16.95 18.68
CA PHE A 348 14.97 -15.55 18.91
C PHE A 348 16.34 -15.42 19.58
N ARG A 349 16.58 -16.18 20.66
CA ARG A 349 17.87 -16.15 21.36
C ARG A 349 19.03 -16.59 20.47
N LEU A 350 18.84 -17.65 19.68
CA LEU A 350 19.85 -18.10 18.72
C LEU A 350 20.13 -17.05 17.63
N ASN A 351 19.08 -16.42 17.09
CA ASN A 351 19.23 -15.35 16.11
C ASN A 351 19.92 -14.10 16.69
N GLU A 352 19.63 -13.73 17.94
CA GLU A 352 20.30 -12.63 18.65
C GLU A 352 21.80 -12.92 18.74
N LEU A 353 22.17 -14.07 19.32
CA LEU A 353 23.58 -14.47 19.47
C LEU A 353 24.30 -14.54 18.12
N GLN A 354 23.66 -15.07 17.08
CA GLN A 354 24.20 -15.09 15.73
C GLN A 354 24.40 -13.68 15.16
N ASN A 355 23.38 -12.81 15.26
CA ASN A 355 23.43 -11.49 14.63
C ASN A 355 24.39 -10.54 15.37
N ASP A 356 24.72 -10.83 16.62
CA ASP A 356 25.76 -10.13 17.40
C ASP A 356 27.14 -10.79 17.28
N ALA A 357 27.27 -11.84 16.45
CA ALA A 357 28.50 -12.61 16.25
C ALA A 357 29.06 -13.28 17.53
N ASN A 358 28.21 -13.57 18.51
CA ASN A 358 28.58 -14.31 19.72
C ASN A 358 28.45 -15.82 19.49
N TYR A 359 29.31 -16.36 18.61
CA TYR A 359 29.22 -17.75 18.16
C TYR A 359 29.54 -18.76 19.27
N ASP A 360 30.36 -18.41 20.26
CA ASP A 360 30.67 -19.30 21.38
C ASP A 360 29.43 -19.53 22.26
N MET A 361 28.73 -18.46 22.63
CA MET A 361 27.48 -18.57 23.37
C MET A 361 26.39 -19.20 22.52
N PHE A 362 26.35 -18.92 21.21
CA PHE A 362 25.45 -19.60 20.28
C PHE A 362 25.67 -21.11 20.32
N ASN A 363 26.91 -21.58 20.16
CA ASN A 363 27.24 -23.01 20.15
C ASN A 363 26.93 -23.69 21.49
N LYS A 364 27.26 -23.04 22.61
CA LYS A 364 26.92 -23.54 23.96
C LYS A 364 25.42 -23.67 24.14
N PHE A 365 24.65 -22.63 23.76
CA PHE A 365 23.19 -22.62 23.87
C PHE A 365 22.56 -23.67 22.95
N ALA A 366 22.94 -23.71 21.68
CA ALA A 366 22.46 -24.70 20.70
C ALA A 366 22.73 -26.14 21.17
N LYS A 367 23.94 -26.42 21.67
CA LYS A 367 24.30 -27.75 22.21
C LYS A 367 23.46 -28.11 23.44
N SER A 368 23.24 -27.17 24.34
CA SER A 368 22.39 -27.37 25.53
C SER A 368 20.95 -27.72 25.14
N ILE A 369 20.35 -26.94 24.23
CA ILE A 369 18.97 -27.16 23.77
C ILE A 369 18.83 -28.51 23.06
N LYS A 370 19.77 -28.86 22.16
CA LYS A 370 19.76 -30.17 21.49
C LYS A 370 19.88 -31.34 22.47
N LYS A 371 20.72 -31.23 23.51
CA LYS A 371 20.84 -32.25 24.56
C LYS A 371 19.54 -32.44 25.34
N GLN A 372 18.80 -31.36 25.60
CA GLN A 372 17.53 -31.40 26.33
C GLN A 372 16.35 -31.88 25.49
N HIS A 373 16.46 -31.84 24.16
CA HIS A 373 15.32 -32.02 23.25
C HIS A 373 15.64 -32.96 22.07
N VAL A 374 16.43 -34.01 22.32
CA VAL A 374 16.84 -35.00 21.31
C VAL A 374 15.62 -35.65 20.65
N GLY A 375 15.64 -35.71 19.32
CA GLY A 375 14.62 -36.32 18.48
C GLY A 375 13.33 -35.52 18.31
N THR A 376 13.25 -34.33 18.91
CA THR A 376 12.04 -33.47 18.87
C THR A 376 12.11 -32.41 17.77
N ALA A 377 10.99 -31.75 17.51
CA ALA A 377 10.94 -30.59 16.64
C ALA A 377 11.86 -29.44 17.10
N THR A 378 12.08 -29.28 18.41
CA THR A 378 12.99 -28.23 18.93
C THR A 378 14.43 -28.45 18.48
N GLU A 379 14.92 -29.70 18.46
CA GLU A 379 16.25 -30.01 17.91
C GLU A 379 16.35 -29.60 16.44
N LEU A 380 15.33 -29.92 15.64
CA LEU A 380 15.33 -29.58 14.21
C LEU A 380 15.29 -28.07 13.96
N PHE A 381 14.54 -27.30 14.75
CA PHE A 381 14.59 -25.83 14.68
C PHE A 381 15.99 -25.28 14.99
N VAL A 382 16.68 -25.83 15.99
CA VAL A 382 18.08 -25.44 16.29
C VAL A 382 18.97 -25.75 15.09
N MET A 383 18.85 -26.96 14.52
CA MET A 383 19.62 -27.35 13.34
C MET A 383 19.37 -26.43 12.14
N ILE A 384 18.13 -25.98 11.92
CA ILE A 384 17.80 -25.01 10.86
C ILE A 384 18.54 -23.69 11.09
N VAL A 385 18.62 -23.20 12.34
CA VAL A 385 19.39 -21.98 12.64
C VAL A 385 20.89 -22.21 12.49
N GLU A 386 21.40 -23.38 12.89
CA GLU A 386 22.80 -23.77 12.71
C GLU A 386 23.20 -23.81 11.22
N SER A 387 22.34 -24.30 10.32
CA SER A 387 22.63 -24.29 8.88
C SER A 387 22.70 -22.86 8.33
N VAL A 388 21.84 -21.96 8.83
CA VAL A 388 21.85 -20.53 8.50
C VAL A 388 23.12 -19.84 9.02
N VAL A 389 23.56 -20.17 10.23
CA VAL A 389 24.87 -19.71 10.77
C VAL A 389 26.01 -20.21 9.90
N ALA A 390 26.00 -21.50 9.56
CA ALA A 390 27.09 -22.12 8.82
C ALA A 390 27.31 -21.45 7.46
N TYR A 391 26.26 -21.19 6.67
CA TYR A 391 26.45 -20.54 5.37
C TYR A 391 26.91 -19.08 5.52
N LYS A 392 26.42 -18.34 6.52
CA LYS A 392 26.85 -16.93 6.74
C LYS A 392 28.34 -16.81 7.07
N ARG A 393 28.90 -17.87 7.67
CA ARG A 393 30.34 -18.01 7.97
C ARG A 393 31.14 -18.67 6.84
N GLY A 394 30.55 -18.80 5.65
CA GLY A 394 31.21 -19.43 4.49
C GLY A 394 31.34 -20.96 4.56
N MET A 395 30.79 -21.62 5.59
CA MET A 395 30.84 -23.08 5.77
C MET A 395 29.74 -23.80 4.97
N MET A 396 29.72 -23.62 3.65
CA MET A 396 28.64 -24.10 2.76
C MET A 396 28.40 -25.60 2.85
N LYS A 397 29.46 -26.43 2.79
CA LYS A 397 29.35 -27.90 2.88
C LYS A 397 28.68 -28.34 4.18
N THR A 398 29.00 -27.66 5.29
CA THR A 398 28.39 -27.92 6.60
C THR A 398 26.91 -27.55 6.60
N ALA A 399 26.55 -26.39 6.07
CA ALA A 399 25.17 -25.94 5.98
C ALA A 399 24.29 -26.94 5.20
N GLU A 400 24.79 -27.42 4.05
CA GLU A 400 24.10 -28.41 3.23
C GLU A 400 23.96 -29.76 3.92
N LYS A 401 25.03 -30.24 4.57
CA LYS A 401 25.00 -31.48 5.36
C LYS A 401 23.95 -31.41 6.46
N ILE A 402 23.81 -30.26 7.14
CA ILE A 402 22.79 -30.06 8.17
C ILE A 402 21.39 -30.12 7.55
N VAL A 403 21.15 -29.40 6.44
CA VAL A 403 19.84 -29.40 5.76
C VAL A 403 19.45 -30.78 5.24
N ALA A 404 20.38 -31.51 4.62
CA ALA A 404 20.15 -32.89 4.17
C ALA A 404 19.78 -33.82 5.34
N LYS A 405 20.42 -33.65 6.51
CA LYS A 405 20.07 -34.39 7.72
C LYS A 405 18.66 -34.04 8.23
N ILE A 406 18.28 -32.76 8.21
CA ILE A 406 16.92 -32.32 8.59
C ILE A 406 15.89 -32.96 7.67
N GLU A 407 16.11 -32.88 6.35
CA GLU A 407 15.23 -33.44 5.34
C GLU A 407 15.05 -34.96 5.49
N ALA A 408 16.14 -35.70 5.67
CA ALA A 408 16.09 -37.13 5.94
C ALA A 408 15.32 -37.43 7.24
N THR A 409 15.48 -36.60 8.27
CA THR A 409 14.77 -36.78 9.54
C THR A 409 13.26 -36.53 9.38
N LEU A 410 12.87 -35.47 8.67
CA LEU A 410 11.46 -35.18 8.39
C LEU A 410 10.81 -36.28 7.55
N LYS A 411 11.52 -36.79 6.52
CA LYS A 411 11.04 -37.90 5.69
C LYS A 411 10.83 -39.18 6.49
N ASN A 412 11.75 -39.48 7.41
CA ASN A 412 11.68 -40.69 8.23
C ASN A 412 10.74 -40.55 9.45
N ARG A 413 10.28 -39.34 9.77
CA ARG A 413 9.43 -39.04 10.93
C ARG A 413 8.27 -38.09 10.54
N PRO A 414 7.28 -38.58 9.77
CA PRO A 414 6.16 -37.76 9.32
C PRO A 414 5.30 -37.22 10.46
N ASN A 415 5.26 -37.93 11.60
CA ASN A 415 4.43 -37.58 12.77
C ASN A 415 5.14 -36.69 13.80
N ILE A 416 6.23 -36.03 13.44
CA ILE A 416 6.88 -35.08 14.36
C ILE A 416 5.98 -33.86 14.57
N ASP A 417 5.91 -33.36 15.80
CA ASP A 417 5.19 -32.12 16.09
C ASP A 417 5.68 -31.00 15.17
N GLU A 418 4.76 -30.14 14.74
CA GLU A 418 5.07 -28.99 13.87
C GLU A 418 5.72 -29.36 12.52
N HIS A 419 5.54 -30.60 12.02
CA HIS A 419 6.16 -31.08 10.77
C HIS A 419 6.08 -30.06 9.62
N LYS A 420 4.90 -29.48 9.38
CA LYS A 420 4.68 -28.50 8.31
C LYS A 420 5.38 -27.15 8.54
N ILE A 421 5.51 -26.73 9.80
CA ILE A 421 6.26 -25.51 10.16
C ILE A 421 7.76 -25.75 9.99
N LEU A 422 8.25 -26.94 10.32
CA LEU A 422 9.63 -27.36 10.10
C LEU A 422 9.96 -27.46 8.61
N GLU A 423 9.08 -28.06 7.81
CA GLU A 423 9.19 -28.11 6.34
C GLU A 423 9.30 -26.70 5.76
N PHE A 424 8.40 -25.81 6.14
CA PHE A 424 8.44 -24.40 5.77
C PHE A 424 9.77 -23.72 6.15
N ARG A 425 10.30 -23.98 7.35
CA ARG A 425 11.58 -23.42 7.80
C ARG A 425 12.81 -24.05 7.15
N MET A 426 12.72 -25.31 6.76
CA MET A 426 13.74 -25.97 5.95
C MET A 426 13.80 -25.37 4.54
N LEU A 427 12.65 -25.08 3.92
CA LEU A 427 12.59 -24.40 2.61
C LEU A 427 13.22 -23.01 2.66
N TYR A 428 13.02 -22.26 3.75
CA TYR A 428 13.76 -21.02 4.02
C TYR A 428 15.29 -21.24 4.00
N ALA A 429 15.78 -22.24 4.73
CA ALA A 429 17.21 -22.52 4.79
C ALA A 429 17.77 -22.97 3.43
N LYS A 430 17.08 -23.86 2.72
CA LYS A 430 17.44 -24.29 1.35
C LYS A 430 17.55 -23.09 0.41
N SER A 431 16.54 -22.22 0.43
CA SER A 431 16.53 -20.99 -0.37
C SER A 431 17.70 -20.06 -0.01
N ALA A 432 17.94 -19.81 1.29
CA ALA A 432 19.04 -18.96 1.73
C ALA A 432 20.44 -19.49 1.35
N ILE A 433 20.65 -20.81 1.46
CA ILE A 433 21.91 -21.47 1.07
C ILE A 433 22.10 -21.40 -0.45
N ALA A 434 21.08 -21.74 -1.24
CA ALA A 434 21.13 -21.65 -2.70
C ALA A 434 21.47 -20.22 -3.16
N ARG A 435 20.83 -19.19 -2.57
CA ARG A 435 21.16 -17.79 -2.81
C ARG A 435 22.62 -17.47 -2.48
N ALA A 436 23.11 -17.95 -1.35
CA ALA A 436 24.49 -17.68 -0.91
C ALA A 436 25.54 -18.32 -1.83
N LYS A 437 25.18 -19.41 -2.54
CA LYS A 437 25.96 -20.02 -3.61
C LYS A 437 25.90 -19.28 -4.95
N GLY A 438 24.98 -18.32 -5.09
CA GLY A 438 24.69 -17.66 -6.36
C GLY A 438 23.73 -18.42 -7.27
N ASP A 439 23.10 -19.50 -6.79
CA ASP A 439 22.03 -20.21 -7.50
C ASP A 439 20.66 -19.58 -7.18
N TYR A 440 20.37 -18.46 -7.85
CA TYR A 440 19.14 -17.71 -7.61
C TYR A 440 17.89 -18.42 -8.14
N THR A 441 18.02 -19.24 -9.18
CA THR A 441 16.90 -20.02 -9.75
C THR A 441 16.40 -21.06 -8.74
N SER A 442 17.29 -21.89 -8.20
CA SER A 442 16.90 -22.83 -7.14
C SER A 442 16.46 -22.10 -5.88
N SER A 443 17.13 -21.01 -5.51
CA SER A 443 16.71 -20.17 -4.38
C SER A 443 15.27 -19.69 -4.53
N TYR A 444 14.89 -19.21 -5.72
CA TYR A 444 13.54 -18.73 -6.02
C TYR A 444 12.51 -19.85 -6.02
N LYS A 445 12.85 -21.01 -6.60
CA LYS A 445 11.99 -22.20 -6.54
C LYS A 445 11.65 -22.57 -5.09
N TYR A 446 12.66 -22.75 -4.23
CA TYR A 446 12.42 -23.05 -2.81
C TYR A 446 11.67 -21.94 -2.08
N ALA A 447 11.89 -20.67 -2.44
CA ALA A 447 11.16 -19.55 -1.88
C ALA A 447 9.67 -19.58 -2.26
N LYS A 448 9.33 -19.97 -3.51
CA LYS A 448 7.94 -20.12 -3.97
C LYS A 448 7.23 -21.31 -3.34
N GLU A 449 7.90 -22.45 -3.20
CA GLU A 449 7.38 -23.60 -2.44
C GLU A 449 7.11 -23.21 -0.99
N GLY A 450 8.06 -22.54 -0.33
CA GLY A 450 7.87 -22.08 1.04
C GLY A 450 6.80 -20.98 1.16
N GLN A 451 6.60 -20.17 0.12
CA GLN A 451 5.55 -19.15 0.08
C GLN A 451 4.16 -19.79 0.08
N GLN A 452 3.96 -20.89 -0.65
CA GLN A 452 2.70 -21.64 -0.64
C GLN A 452 2.36 -22.16 0.77
N LEU A 453 3.36 -22.61 1.52
CA LEU A 453 3.17 -22.98 2.93
C LEU A 453 2.97 -21.74 3.82
N ALA A 454 3.69 -20.65 3.58
CA ALA A 454 3.56 -19.40 4.33
C ALA A 454 2.13 -18.85 4.26
N ASP A 455 1.50 -18.93 3.09
CA ASP A 455 0.12 -18.52 2.88
C ASP A 455 -0.88 -19.41 3.65
N GLN A 456 -0.49 -20.63 4.06
CA GLN A 456 -1.30 -21.50 4.92
C GLN A 456 -1.01 -21.33 6.41
N ILE A 457 0.11 -20.72 6.78
CA ILE A 457 0.48 -20.44 8.18
C ILE A 457 -0.18 -19.13 8.64
N GLN A 458 -0.56 -19.04 9.91
CA GLN A 458 -1.10 -17.79 10.47
C GLN A 458 -0.10 -16.63 10.28
N PRO A 459 -0.55 -15.42 9.88
CA PRO A 459 0.29 -14.23 9.83
C PRO A 459 0.98 -13.95 11.18
N GLY A 460 2.28 -13.70 11.13
CA GLY A 460 3.13 -13.43 12.30
C GLY A 460 4.59 -13.22 11.91
N VAL A 461 5.49 -13.10 12.88
CA VAL A 461 6.94 -12.92 12.76
C VAL A 461 7.55 -14.01 11.88
N LEU A 462 7.09 -15.25 12.03
CA LEU A 462 7.60 -16.38 11.25
C LEU A 462 7.38 -16.18 9.74
N THR A 463 6.15 -15.89 9.35
CA THR A 463 5.74 -15.68 7.96
C THR A 463 6.21 -14.33 7.43
N ALA A 464 6.23 -13.28 8.27
CA ALA A 464 6.85 -11.99 7.96
C ALA A 464 8.32 -12.11 7.60
N TRP A 465 9.08 -12.88 8.40
CA TRP A 465 10.50 -13.10 8.15
C TRP A 465 10.74 -13.83 6.82
N PHE A 466 9.84 -14.75 6.47
CA PHE A 466 9.89 -15.45 5.20
C PHE A 466 9.51 -14.57 4.02
N PHE A 467 8.44 -13.76 4.10
CA PHE A 467 8.09 -12.81 3.03
C PHE A 467 9.21 -11.78 2.79
N ASN A 468 9.88 -11.32 3.85
CA ASN A 468 11.09 -10.52 3.69
C ASN A 468 12.18 -11.28 2.91
N HIS A 469 12.33 -12.58 3.11
CA HIS A 469 13.29 -13.40 2.38
C HIS A 469 12.87 -13.61 0.91
N VAL A 470 11.60 -13.87 0.63
CA VAL A 470 11.06 -13.95 -0.74
C VAL A 470 11.36 -12.66 -1.49
N ALA A 471 11.09 -11.50 -0.88
CA ALA A 471 11.39 -10.19 -1.47
C ALA A 471 12.89 -10.02 -1.81
N ILE A 472 13.77 -10.45 -0.92
CA ILE A 472 15.22 -10.44 -1.16
C ILE A 472 15.58 -11.33 -2.36
N VAL A 473 15.03 -12.53 -2.43
CA VAL A 473 15.31 -13.48 -3.52
C VAL A 473 14.79 -12.96 -4.86
N GLU A 474 13.56 -12.46 -4.90
CA GLU A 474 12.97 -11.83 -6.10
C GLU A 474 13.83 -10.68 -6.61
N LYS A 475 14.29 -9.79 -5.72
CA LYS A 475 15.21 -8.71 -6.11
C LYS A 475 16.56 -9.24 -6.61
N PHE A 476 17.09 -10.33 -6.08
CA PHE A 476 18.33 -10.89 -6.60
C PHE A 476 18.16 -11.56 -7.96
N LEU A 477 17.02 -12.22 -8.18
CA LEU A 477 16.68 -12.85 -9.46
C LEU A 477 16.48 -11.78 -10.54
N SER A 478 15.79 -10.68 -10.22
CA SER A 478 15.55 -9.54 -11.12
C SER A 478 16.85 -8.89 -11.63
N LEU A 479 17.95 -9.03 -10.88
CA LEU A 479 19.28 -8.51 -11.26
C LEU A 479 20.07 -9.45 -12.17
N GLN A 480 19.60 -10.67 -12.44
CA GLN A 480 20.28 -11.56 -13.38
C GLN A 480 20.04 -11.08 -14.82
N GLN A 481 21.14 -10.81 -15.53
CA GLN A 481 21.18 -10.21 -16.88
C GLN A 481 20.40 -10.99 -17.96
N GLN A 482 19.95 -12.21 -17.68
CA GLN A 482 19.17 -13.03 -18.58
C GLN A 482 17.67 -12.67 -18.62
N LEU A 483 17.16 -11.93 -17.63
CA LEU A 483 15.78 -11.45 -17.60
C LEU A 483 15.76 -9.99 -18.11
N GLN A 484 15.54 -9.80 -19.41
CA GLN A 484 15.39 -8.45 -20.00
C GLN A 484 13.91 -8.09 -20.13
N GLY A 485 13.57 -6.83 -19.82
CA GLY A 485 12.24 -6.26 -20.08
C GLY A 485 11.25 -6.35 -18.92
N GLU A 486 9.98 -6.65 -19.24
CA GLU A 486 8.83 -6.54 -18.33
C GLU A 486 8.92 -7.46 -17.11
N GLU A 487 9.49 -8.66 -17.24
CA GLU A 487 9.62 -9.62 -16.13
C GLU A 487 10.45 -9.08 -14.96
N ASN A 488 11.50 -8.29 -15.24
CA ASN A 488 12.31 -7.65 -14.20
C ASN A 488 11.47 -6.64 -13.40
N VAL A 489 10.70 -5.80 -14.10
CA VAL A 489 9.81 -4.81 -13.48
C VAL A 489 8.75 -5.50 -12.61
N GLU A 490 8.21 -6.63 -13.06
CA GLU A 490 7.25 -7.42 -12.28
C GLU A 490 7.87 -8.03 -11.01
N LEU A 491 9.08 -8.60 -11.11
CA LEU A 491 9.80 -9.14 -9.94
C LEU A 491 10.15 -8.06 -8.92
N GLU A 492 10.56 -6.87 -9.36
CA GLU A 492 10.85 -5.76 -8.46
C GLU A 492 9.59 -5.25 -7.76
N LYS A 493 8.48 -5.11 -8.49
CA LYS A 493 7.18 -4.76 -7.92
C LYS A 493 6.72 -5.83 -6.93
N SER A 494 6.86 -7.10 -7.29
CA SER A 494 6.56 -8.24 -6.41
C SER A 494 7.39 -8.19 -5.11
N ALA A 495 8.68 -7.90 -5.21
CA ALA A 495 9.55 -7.78 -4.04
C ALA A 495 9.07 -6.65 -3.09
N LEU A 496 8.71 -5.48 -3.63
CA LEU A 496 8.18 -4.37 -2.83
C LEU A 496 6.84 -4.70 -2.15
N ASN A 497 5.98 -5.46 -2.84
CA ASN A 497 4.73 -5.97 -2.26
C ASN A 497 5.02 -6.96 -1.13
N HIS A 498 5.99 -7.86 -1.30
CA HIS A 498 6.37 -8.82 -0.26
C HIS A 498 7.00 -8.15 0.97
N TYR A 499 7.78 -7.07 0.83
CA TYR A 499 8.21 -6.29 2.00
C TYR A 499 7.04 -5.63 2.74
N SER A 500 6.05 -5.12 2.00
CA SER A 500 4.85 -4.52 2.60
C SER A 500 4.02 -5.57 3.35
N LYS A 501 3.85 -6.76 2.75
CA LYS A 501 3.21 -7.93 3.38
C LYS A 501 3.99 -8.37 4.63
N ALA A 502 5.32 -8.37 4.58
CA ALA A 502 6.15 -8.71 5.73
C ALA A 502 5.96 -7.74 6.91
N LEU A 503 5.91 -6.41 6.66
CA LEU A 503 5.64 -5.41 7.71
C LEU A 503 4.27 -5.60 8.34
N GLN A 504 3.25 -5.90 7.52
CA GLN A 504 1.91 -6.18 8.04
C GLN A 504 1.90 -7.42 8.92
N TYR A 505 2.55 -8.50 8.46
CA TYR A 505 2.57 -9.77 9.17
C TYR A 505 3.34 -9.68 10.49
N ALA A 506 4.38 -8.85 10.55
CA ALA A 506 5.13 -8.60 11.79
C ALA A 506 4.24 -7.99 12.90
N LYS A 507 3.16 -7.30 12.54
CA LYS A 507 2.22 -6.64 13.47
C LYS A 507 0.95 -7.44 13.75
N ALA A 508 0.73 -8.58 13.06
CA ALA A 508 -0.57 -9.25 13.02
C ALA A 508 -0.86 -10.23 14.16
N SER A 509 0.16 -10.68 14.91
CA SER A 509 0.02 -11.78 15.88
C SER A 509 0.01 -11.30 17.33
N SER A 510 -1.00 -11.70 18.10
CA SER A 510 -1.12 -11.39 19.53
C SER A 510 -0.12 -12.14 20.42
N VAL A 511 0.16 -13.43 20.13
CA VAL A 511 1.15 -14.22 20.89
C VAL A 511 2.56 -13.66 20.72
N GLU A 512 2.84 -13.09 19.55
CA GLU A 512 4.17 -12.55 19.25
C GLU A 512 4.38 -11.13 19.78
N GLN A 513 3.32 -10.42 20.18
CA GLN A 513 3.45 -9.11 20.84
C GLN A 513 4.23 -9.21 22.16
N GLU A 514 4.33 -10.39 22.77
CA GLU A 514 5.22 -10.67 23.91
C GLU A 514 6.72 -10.54 23.53
N PHE A 515 7.06 -10.65 22.24
CA PHE A 515 8.42 -10.62 21.71
C PHE A 515 8.71 -9.31 20.96
N THR A 516 8.39 -8.16 21.56
CA THR A 516 8.53 -6.82 20.96
C THR A 516 9.91 -6.58 20.33
N ARG A 517 10.99 -6.99 21.01
CA ARG A 517 12.37 -6.86 20.49
C ARG A 517 12.62 -7.68 19.22
N MET A 518 11.99 -8.85 19.09
CA MET A 518 12.07 -9.68 17.88
C MET A 518 11.33 -9.03 16.71
N ILE A 519 10.14 -8.50 16.97
CA ILE A 519 9.35 -7.75 15.99
C ILE A 519 10.16 -6.54 15.51
N ALA A 520 10.73 -5.76 16.43
CA ALA A 520 11.55 -4.60 16.09
C ALA A 520 12.79 -4.97 15.26
N ASP A 521 13.54 -6.04 15.60
CA ASP A 521 14.68 -6.49 14.77
C ASP A 521 14.24 -6.88 13.34
N LEU A 522 13.06 -7.50 13.22
CA LEU A 522 12.51 -7.86 11.92
C LEU A 522 12.02 -6.64 11.14
N GLU A 523 11.37 -5.68 11.76
CA GLU A 523 10.97 -4.42 11.10
C GLU A 523 12.19 -3.64 10.63
N GLN A 524 13.23 -3.53 11.47
CA GLN A 524 14.51 -2.95 11.08
C GLN A 524 15.09 -3.64 9.86
N ARG A 525 15.07 -4.99 9.85
CA ARG A 525 15.51 -5.78 8.68
C ARG A 525 14.70 -5.39 7.44
N ILE A 526 13.38 -5.40 7.53
CA ILE A 526 12.50 -5.15 6.38
C ILE A 526 12.74 -3.77 5.81
N HIS A 527 12.77 -2.72 6.65
CA HIS A 527 13.04 -1.35 6.21
C HIS A 527 14.42 -1.21 5.55
N ILE A 528 15.46 -1.80 6.13
CA ILE A 528 16.81 -1.75 5.53
C ILE A 528 16.83 -2.40 4.15
N PHE A 529 16.28 -3.61 4.01
CA PHE A 529 16.30 -4.34 2.75
C PHE A 529 15.38 -3.73 1.69
N ARG A 530 14.22 -3.21 2.09
CA ARG A 530 13.33 -2.46 1.21
C ARG A 530 14.01 -1.20 0.68
N ALA A 531 14.72 -0.44 1.52
CA ALA A 531 15.50 0.72 1.09
C ALA A 531 16.58 0.34 0.06
N ILE A 532 17.32 -0.76 0.28
CA ILE A 532 18.29 -1.29 -0.68
C ILE A 532 17.61 -1.69 -2.00
N THR A 533 16.43 -2.32 -1.93
CA THR A 533 15.68 -2.71 -3.13
C THR A 533 15.21 -1.49 -3.93
N ILE A 534 14.67 -0.46 -3.27
CA ILE A 534 14.20 0.79 -3.90
C ILE A 534 15.34 1.56 -4.59
N LEU A 535 16.52 1.58 -3.97
CA LEU A 535 17.70 2.24 -4.53
C LEU A 535 18.37 1.40 -5.63
N GLY A 536 17.94 0.15 -5.80
CA GLY A 536 18.61 -0.84 -6.62
C GLY A 536 19.92 -1.33 -5.99
N ASN A 537 20.15 -2.64 -6.05
CA ASN A 537 21.29 -3.29 -5.40
C ASN A 537 22.60 -3.05 -6.18
N PHE A 538 23.26 -1.92 -5.90
CA PHE A 538 24.46 -1.48 -6.62
C PHE A 538 25.58 -2.53 -6.71
N ALA A 539 25.73 -3.39 -5.69
CA ALA A 539 26.74 -4.44 -5.68
C ALA A 539 26.63 -5.40 -6.89
N LYS A 540 25.44 -5.57 -7.49
CA LYS A 540 25.20 -6.56 -8.57
C LYS A 540 24.76 -6.00 -9.91
N GLY A 541 24.84 -4.68 -10.11
CA GLY A 541 24.82 -4.09 -11.46
C GLY A 541 23.61 -3.24 -11.74
N THR A 542 22.92 -2.76 -10.70
CA THR A 542 21.87 -1.76 -10.87
C THR A 542 22.40 -0.57 -11.65
N ASN A 543 21.67 -0.25 -12.71
CA ASN A 543 21.86 0.96 -13.45
C ASN A 543 21.40 2.15 -12.61
N LEU A 544 22.34 2.96 -12.12
CA LEU A 544 22.06 4.17 -11.35
C LEU A 544 21.11 5.14 -12.10
N SER A 545 21.01 5.05 -13.43
CA SER A 545 20.10 5.88 -14.22
C SER A 545 18.63 5.60 -14.00
N GLU A 546 18.26 4.44 -13.45
CA GLU A 546 16.87 4.08 -13.15
C GLU A 546 16.40 4.63 -11.79
N VAL A 547 17.34 5.10 -10.96
CA VAL A 547 17.01 5.58 -9.61
C VAL A 547 16.56 7.02 -9.68
N THR A 548 15.26 7.25 -9.47
CA THR A 548 14.66 8.59 -9.49
C THR A 548 14.75 9.30 -8.13
N ALA A 549 14.51 10.62 -8.12
CA ALA A 549 14.32 11.37 -6.88
C ALA A 549 13.21 10.82 -5.98
N SER A 550 12.14 10.24 -6.57
CA SER A 550 11.07 9.57 -5.81
C SER A 550 11.59 8.32 -5.10
N ASN A 551 12.42 7.50 -5.76
CA ASN A 551 13.05 6.33 -5.15
C ASN A 551 13.95 6.76 -3.98
N ILE A 552 14.75 7.81 -4.15
CA ILE A 552 15.60 8.36 -3.08
C ILE A 552 14.75 8.78 -1.87
N LYS A 553 13.63 9.49 -2.10
CA LYS A 553 12.70 9.91 -1.04
C LYS A 553 12.07 8.70 -0.32
N ALA A 554 11.65 7.68 -1.06
CA ALA A 554 11.06 6.47 -0.49
C ALA A 554 12.08 5.69 0.37
N ALA A 555 13.31 5.49 -0.12
CA ALA A 555 14.37 4.84 0.63
C ALA A 555 14.78 5.63 1.89
N LEU A 556 14.79 6.97 1.82
CA LEU A 556 14.96 7.83 2.99
C LEU A 556 13.86 7.62 4.03
N SER A 557 12.61 7.42 3.61
CA SER A 557 11.48 7.12 4.50
C SER A 557 11.69 5.81 5.25
N ASP A 558 12.07 4.72 4.55
CA ASP A 558 12.37 3.44 5.20
C ASP A 558 13.57 3.55 6.16
N LEU A 559 14.61 4.29 5.80
CA LEU A 559 15.76 4.52 6.68
C LEU A 559 15.44 5.41 7.89
N ARG A 560 14.40 6.25 7.83
CA ARG A 560 13.87 6.98 9.00
C ARG A 560 13.09 6.03 9.91
N ALA A 561 12.19 5.22 9.36
CA ALA A 561 11.47 4.22 10.16
C ALA A 561 12.42 3.27 10.91
N TYR A 562 13.52 2.85 10.28
CA TYR A 562 14.60 2.14 10.96
C TYR A 562 15.21 2.94 12.13
N LYS A 563 15.49 4.24 11.95
CA LYS A 563 16.05 5.10 13.01
C LYS A 563 15.07 5.31 14.15
N ASP A 564 13.78 5.45 13.85
CA ASP A 564 12.74 5.66 14.85
C ASP A 564 12.69 4.47 15.81
N LEU A 565 12.76 3.23 15.29
CA LEU A 565 12.90 2.02 16.12
C LEU A 565 14.16 2.04 17.00
N VAL A 566 15.28 2.60 16.51
CA VAL A 566 16.50 2.73 17.33
C VAL A 566 16.32 3.77 18.43
N LEU A 567 15.62 4.87 18.15
CA LEU A 567 15.29 5.92 19.13
C LEU A 567 14.32 5.41 20.21
N GLU A 568 13.44 4.47 19.85
CA GLU A 568 12.57 3.74 20.78
C GLU A 568 13.33 2.73 21.67
N GLY A 569 14.65 2.63 21.54
CA GLY A 569 15.50 1.78 22.39
C GLY A 569 15.78 0.39 21.82
N PHE A 570 15.24 0.05 20.65
CA PHE A 570 15.54 -1.22 19.98
C PHE A 570 16.89 -1.16 19.27
N LEU A 571 17.97 -1.39 20.03
CA LEU A 571 19.32 -1.34 19.48
C LEU A 571 19.52 -2.42 18.39
N PRO A 572 20.06 -2.04 17.22
CA PRO A 572 20.29 -2.96 16.12
C PRO A 572 21.48 -3.86 16.45
N SER A 573 21.38 -5.15 16.11
CA SER A 573 22.50 -6.10 16.17
C SER A 573 23.64 -5.70 15.24
N ASN A 574 24.85 -6.24 15.46
CA ASN A 574 26.00 -5.96 14.59
C ASN A 574 25.70 -6.27 13.12
N TYR A 575 25.01 -7.37 12.86
CA TYR A 575 24.56 -7.75 11.51
C TYR A 575 23.62 -6.70 10.88
N ARG A 576 22.64 -6.19 11.64
CA ARG A 576 21.71 -5.14 11.16
C ARG A 576 22.41 -3.81 10.94
N ARG A 577 23.34 -3.43 11.82
CA ARG A 577 24.17 -2.22 11.67
C ARG A 577 24.94 -2.26 10.35
N THR A 578 25.56 -3.39 10.01
CA THR A 578 26.29 -3.56 8.75
C THR A 578 25.38 -3.35 7.53
N TYR A 579 24.20 -3.97 7.48
CA TYR A 579 23.27 -3.73 6.37
C TYR A 579 22.74 -2.30 6.31
N CYS A 580 22.48 -1.66 7.45
CA CYS A 580 22.11 -0.24 7.47
C CYS A 580 23.22 0.63 6.86
N ILE A 581 24.49 0.30 7.10
CA ILE A 581 25.62 0.99 6.48
C ILE A 581 25.63 0.76 4.96
N PHE A 582 25.32 -0.45 4.48
CA PHE A 582 25.14 -0.69 3.03
C PHE A 582 24.01 0.14 2.44
N ALA A 583 22.83 0.17 3.05
CA ALA A 583 21.71 0.98 2.58
C ALA A 583 22.06 2.48 2.52
N LYS A 584 22.80 2.99 3.52
CA LYS A 584 23.29 4.38 3.53
C LYS A 584 24.36 4.64 2.47
N CYS A 585 25.22 3.66 2.18
CA CYS A 585 26.18 3.73 1.09
C CYS A 585 25.44 3.85 -0.26
N ASP A 586 24.48 2.96 -0.48
CA ASP A 586 23.65 2.90 -1.68
C ASP A 586 22.87 4.22 -1.87
N LEU A 587 22.31 4.78 -0.79
CA LEU A 587 21.64 6.07 -0.82
C LEU A 587 22.56 7.22 -1.25
N ARG A 588 23.81 7.25 -0.76
CA ARG A 588 24.79 8.28 -1.11
C ARG A 588 25.19 8.21 -2.58
N LEU A 589 25.30 7.00 -3.13
CA LEU A 589 25.56 6.79 -4.57
C LEU A 589 24.40 7.28 -5.43
N ALA A 590 23.16 6.93 -5.07
CA ALA A 590 21.98 7.40 -5.78
C ALA A 590 21.87 8.94 -5.76
N GLN A 591 22.09 9.56 -4.60
CA GLN A 591 22.10 11.03 -4.46
C GLN A 591 23.17 11.69 -5.32
N TRP A 592 24.39 11.14 -5.31
CA TRP A 592 25.47 11.63 -6.14
C TRP A 592 25.11 11.55 -7.63
N TYR A 593 24.58 10.42 -8.07
CA TYR A 593 24.23 10.22 -9.47
C TYR A 593 23.11 11.16 -9.92
N GLN A 594 22.06 11.33 -9.11
CA GLN A 594 20.98 12.27 -9.40
C GLN A 594 21.51 13.71 -9.50
N GLN A 595 22.45 14.11 -8.64
CA GLN A 595 23.11 15.42 -8.76
C GLN A 595 23.87 15.57 -10.08
N GLN A 596 24.58 14.53 -10.54
CA GLN A 596 25.26 14.56 -11.83
C GLN A 596 24.29 14.67 -13.01
N LEU A 597 23.14 13.96 -12.97
CA LEU A 597 22.10 14.10 -13.99
C LEU A 597 21.55 15.52 -14.03
N ASN A 598 21.21 16.10 -12.88
CA ASN A 598 20.68 17.46 -12.80
C ASN A 598 21.70 18.48 -13.33
N GLN A 599 23.00 18.33 -13.00
CA GLN A 599 24.07 19.18 -13.52
C GLN A 599 24.21 19.07 -15.04
N ARG A 600 24.12 17.86 -15.61
CA ARG A 600 24.16 17.67 -17.07
C ARG A 600 22.95 18.29 -17.76
N GLN A 601 21.75 18.14 -17.19
CA GLN A 601 20.54 18.77 -17.72
C GLN A 601 20.64 20.30 -17.69
N GLN A 602 21.16 20.87 -16.60
CA GLN A 602 21.42 22.30 -16.49
C GLN A 602 22.46 22.77 -17.52
N GLN A 603 23.56 22.02 -17.70
CA GLN A 603 24.57 22.33 -18.72
C GLN A 603 24.01 22.23 -20.14
N GLN A 604 23.15 21.25 -20.43
CA GLN A 604 22.49 21.12 -21.73
C GLN A 604 21.50 22.26 -21.98
N GLN A 605 20.71 22.65 -20.98
CA GLN A 605 19.83 23.83 -21.07
C GLN A 605 20.64 25.11 -21.26
N GLN A 606 21.75 25.25 -20.54
CA GLN A 606 22.64 26.39 -20.69
C GLN A 606 23.30 26.41 -22.08
N GLN A 607 23.78 25.28 -22.60
CA GLN A 607 24.32 25.18 -23.96
C GLN A 607 23.26 25.46 -25.02
N GLN A 608 22.00 25.07 -24.81
CA GLN A 608 20.90 25.39 -25.72
C GLN A 608 20.58 26.89 -25.69
N MET A 609 20.55 27.51 -24.51
CA MET A 609 20.40 28.96 -24.36
C MET A 609 21.59 29.71 -24.96
N GLU A 610 22.81 29.23 -24.77
CA GLU A 610 24.03 29.81 -25.34
C GLU A 610 24.09 29.61 -26.85
N GLN A 611 23.61 28.50 -27.42
CA GLN A 611 23.50 28.34 -28.87
C GLN A 611 22.44 29.28 -29.46
N GLN A 612 21.32 29.48 -28.75
CA GLN A 612 20.32 30.48 -29.14
C GLN A 612 20.90 31.90 -29.05
N GLN A 613 21.67 32.20 -28.00
CA GLN A 613 22.34 33.50 -27.83
C GLN A 613 23.53 33.70 -28.78
N GLN A 614 24.30 32.66 -29.12
CA GLN A 614 25.43 32.71 -30.06
C GLN A 614 24.95 32.78 -31.52
N GLN A 615 23.80 32.18 -31.85
CA GLN A 615 23.08 32.50 -33.09
C GLN A 615 22.67 33.98 -33.14
N GLN A 616 22.55 34.62 -31.97
CA GLN A 616 22.20 36.03 -31.83
C GLN A 616 23.43 36.96 -31.63
N GLN A 617 24.60 36.41 -31.29
CA GLN A 617 25.83 37.11 -30.95
C GLN A 617 27.05 36.31 -31.43
N GLN A 618 27.48 36.53 -32.67
CA GLN A 618 28.88 36.31 -33.05
C GLN A 618 29.69 37.53 -32.60
N MET A 619 30.34 37.43 -31.44
CA MET A 619 31.69 37.89 -31.10
C MET A 619 31.91 37.80 -29.58
N ASP A 620 33.05 37.24 -29.22
CA ASP A 620 33.77 37.29 -27.94
C ASP A 620 33.48 36.33 -26.77
N GLN A 621 34.50 35.50 -26.59
CA GLN A 621 35.23 35.12 -25.37
C GLN A 621 34.82 33.92 -24.49
N GLN A 622 35.84 33.08 -24.38
CA GLN A 622 36.09 31.86 -23.61
C GLN A 622 35.48 31.78 -22.20
N GLN A 623 34.82 30.65 -21.94
CA GLN A 623 34.29 30.25 -20.65
C GLN A 623 35.32 29.54 -19.75
N GLU A 624 35.32 29.94 -18.47
CA GLU A 624 36.04 29.29 -17.38
C GLU A 624 35.55 27.85 -17.12
N GLN A 625 36.49 26.91 -17.08
CA GLN A 625 36.21 25.50 -16.81
C GLN A 625 36.02 25.25 -15.30
N GLN A 626 34.81 24.84 -14.91
CA GLN A 626 34.54 24.31 -13.58
C GLN A 626 35.38 23.05 -13.30
N ILE A 627 36.30 23.15 -12.33
CA ILE A 627 37.13 22.04 -11.86
C ILE A 627 36.26 21.05 -11.08
N TYR A 628 36.07 19.85 -11.63
CA TYR A 628 35.42 18.72 -10.97
C TYR A 628 36.27 18.22 -9.77
N LYS A 629 36.00 18.72 -8.56
CA LYS A 629 36.47 18.07 -7.32
C LYS A 629 35.72 16.75 -7.13
N THR A 630 36.39 15.70 -6.64
CA THR A 630 35.74 14.43 -6.27
C THR A 630 34.51 14.73 -5.39
N PRO A 631 33.29 14.40 -5.84
CA PRO A 631 32.10 14.85 -5.12
C PRO A 631 32.03 14.22 -3.73
N GLN A 632 31.83 15.05 -2.70
CA GLN A 632 31.81 14.64 -1.29
C GLN A 632 30.92 13.41 -1.06
N LEU A 633 29.79 13.29 -1.76
CA LEU A 633 28.87 12.15 -1.66
C LEU A 633 29.47 10.81 -2.11
N LEU A 634 30.34 10.81 -3.12
CA LEU A 634 30.98 9.59 -3.62
C LEU A 634 32.06 9.10 -2.64
N LYS A 635 32.83 10.03 -2.06
CA LYS A 635 33.74 9.76 -0.94
C LYS A 635 32.98 9.22 0.28
N ASP A 636 31.87 9.86 0.60
CA ASP A 636 30.96 9.45 1.68
C ASP A 636 30.43 8.02 1.52
N ALA A 637 30.17 7.60 0.28
CA ALA A 637 29.76 6.23 -0.05
C ALA A 637 30.93 5.25 0.13
N TYR A 638 32.11 5.59 -0.37
CA TYR A 638 33.33 4.79 -0.19
C TYR A 638 33.65 4.53 1.29
N ASP A 639 33.62 5.58 2.12
CA ASP A 639 33.90 5.48 3.55
C ASP A 639 32.88 4.59 4.27
N LYS A 640 31.62 4.63 3.87
CA LYS A 640 30.57 3.73 4.39
C LYS A 640 30.81 2.29 3.98
N ALA A 641 31.15 2.02 2.72
CA ALA A 641 31.48 0.67 2.26
C ALA A 641 32.71 0.10 3.00
N LEU A 642 33.73 0.94 3.25
CA LEU A 642 34.91 0.56 4.03
C LEU A 642 34.56 0.28 5.50
N LYS A 643 33.72 1.11 6.12
CA LYS A 643 33.22 0.90 7.49
C LYS A 643 32.44 -0.42 7.60
N ALA A 644 31.58 -0.71 6.64
CA ALA A 644 30.85 -1.98 6.60
C ALA A 644 31.81 -3.17 6.46
N LYS A 645 32.82 -3.10 5.58
CA LYS A 645 33.85 -4.14 5.45
C LYS A 645 34.59 -4.40 6.76
N LYS A 646 35.01 -3.35 7.48
CA LYS A 646 35.69 -3.48 8.78
C LYS A 646 34.80 -4.19 9.80
N LEU A 647 33.53 -3.76 9.91
CA LEU A 647 32.58 -4.36 10.84
C LEU A 647 32.27 -5.82 10.49
N SER A 648 32.05 -6.14 9.21
CA SER A 648 31.83 -7.52 8.74
C SER A 648 32.99 -8.44 9.10
N LYS A 649 34.24 -8.00 8.91
CA LYS A 649 35.43 -8.77 9.26
C LYS A 649 35.58 -8.97 10.77
N GLN A 650 35.32 -7.93 11.57
CA GLN A 650 35.36 -8.03 13.03
C GLN A 650 34.34 -9.04 13.59
N CYS A 651 33.23 -9.24 12.87
CA CYS A 651 32.13 -10.12 13.28
C CYS A 651 32.12 -11.49 12.57
N ASP A 652 33.16 -11.83 11.79
CA ASP A 652 33.23 -13.08 11.00
C ASP A 652 31.99 -13.29 10.09
N PHE A 653 31.50 -12.19 9.48
CA PHE A 653 30.38 -12.22 8.52
C PHE A 653 30.89 -12.26 7.08
N GLU A 654 31.33 -13.44 6.62
CA GLU A 654 31.99 -13.59 5.31
C GLU A 654 31.09 -13.15 4.13
N GLU A 655 29.79 -13.49 4.16
CA GLU A 655 28.81 -13.01 3.17
C GLU A 655 28.80 -11.48 3.07
N LEU A 656 28.86 -10.78 4.21
CA LEU A 656 28.83 -9.32 4.24
C LEU A 656 30.18 -8.71 3.86
N THR A 657 31.29 -9.38 4.14
CA THR A 657 32.62 -8.98 3.66
C THR A 657 32.67 -9.00 2.15
N MET A 658 32.15 -10.05 1.52
CA MET A 658 32.03 -10.14 0.07
C MET A 658 31.17 -9.00 -0.50
N TYR A 659 30.00 -8.74 0.10
CA TYR A 659 29.13 -7.64 -0.33
C TYR A 659 29.78 -6.25 -0.20
N ALA A 660 30.59 -6.04 0.84
CA ALA A 660 31.34 -4.80 1.00
C ALA A 660 32.43 -4.65 -0.06
N ASN A 661 33.14 -5.74 -0.39
CA ASN A 661 34.16 -5.74 -1.45
C ASN A 661 33.55 -5.43 -2.83
N CYS A 662 32.40 -6.01 -3.16
CA CYS A 662 31.70 -5.71 -4.42
C CYS A 662 31.34 -4.22 -4.54
N ARG A 663 30.84 -3.60 -3.46
CA ARG A 663 30.54 -2.15 -3.43
C ARG A 663 31.80 -1.32 -3.57
N LEU A 664 32.85 -1.62 -2.79
CA LEU A 664 34.12 -0.91 -2.87
C LEU A 664 34.72 -0.95 -4.27
N GLY A 665 34.70 -2.10 -4.94
CA GLY A 665 35.17 -2.24 -6.32
C GLY A 665 34.46 -1.30 -7.28
N LYS A 666 33.12 -1.28 -7.23
CA LYS A 666 32.29 -0.41 -8.10
C LYS A 666 32.46 1.08 -7.82
N ILE A 667 32.51 1.46 -6.54
CA ILE A 667 32.73 2.86 -6.17
C ILE A 667 34.11 3.32 -6.64
N THR A 668 35.12 2.46 -6.49
CA THR A 668 36.49 2.74 -6.97
C THR A 668 36.51 2.91 -8.48
N GLU A 669 35.83 2.03 -9.23
CA GLU A 669 35.70 2.14 -10.68
C GLU A 669 35.07 3.49 -11.09
N MET A 670 33.99 3.91 -10.42
CA MET A 670 33.35 5.22 -10.66
C MET A 670 34.31 6.38 -10.39
N MET A 671 35.03 6.34 -9.26
CA MET A 671 36.02 7.37 -8.92
C MET A 671 37.15 7.46 -9.95
N VAL A 672 37.66 6.33 -10.43
CA VAL A 672 38.70 6.29 -11.48
C VAL A 672 38.18 6.87 -12.79
N LYS A 673 36.96 6.49 -13.22
CA LYS A 673 36.34 7.04 -14.43
C LYS A 673 36.21 8.56 -14.38
N LEU A 674 35.77 9.12 -13.24
CA LEU A 674 35.68 10.58 -13.05
C LEU A 674 37.05 11.26 -13.14
N ASN A 675 38.06 10.69 -12.48
CA ASN A 675 39.42 11.24 -12.52
C ASN A 675 39.99 11.22 -13.94
N PHE A 676 39.75 10.16 -14.71
CA PHE A 676 40.20 10.06 -16.10
C PHE A 676 39.55 11.11 -17.00
N VAL A 677 38.22 11.27 -16.91
CA VAL A 677 37.48 12.31 -17.65
C VAL A 677 37.99 13.71 -17.31
N SER A 678 38.23 14.00 -16.02
CA SER A 678 38.77 15.30 -15.60
C SER A 678 40.18 15.57 -16.12
N THR A 679 41.01 14.53 -16.25
CA THR A 679 42.39 14.65 -16.74
C THR A 679 42.44 14.84 -18.26
N LEU A 680 41.59 14.13 -19.01
CA LEU A 680 41.47 14.31 -20.46
C LEU A 680 40.94 15.70 -20.82
N SER A 681 39.95 16.20 -20.08
CA SER A 681 39.42 17.56 -20.27
C SER A 681 40.51 18.62 -20.08
N LYS A 682 41.34 18.51 -19.04
CA LYS A 682 42.49 19.41 -18.80
C LYS A 682 43.59 19.30 -19.86
N ARG A 683 43.75 18.16 -20.52
CA ARG A 683 44.70 18.02 -21.63
C ARG A 683 44.16 18.67 -22.89
N ARG A 684 42.88 18.46 -23.22
CA ARG A 684 42.21 19.09 -24.37
C ARG A 684 42.07 20.61 -24.28
N SER A 685 42.15 21.21 -23.08
CA SER A 685 42.13 22.66 -22.91
C SER A 685 43.51 23.30 -23.04
N LYS A 686 44.58 22.49 -23.03
CA LYS A 686 45.97 22.96 -23.21
C LYS A 686 46.46 22.81 -24.65
N PHE A 687 45.82 21.94 -25.42
CA PHE A 687 45.91 21.89 -26.88
C PHE A 687 44.82 22.79 -27.46
#